data_AF-A0A535XYS5-F1
#
_entry.id   AF-A0A535XYS5-F1
#
_cell.length_a   1.000
_cell.length_b   1.000
_cell.length_c   1.000
_cell.angle_alpha   90.00
_cell.angle_beta   90.00
_cell.angle_gamma   90.00
#
_symmetry.space_group_name_H-M   'P 1'
#
loop_
_entity.id
_entity.type
_entity.pdbx_description
1 polymer ?
#
loop_
_entity_poly.entity_id
_entity_poly.type
_entity_poly.pdbx_seq_one_letter_code
_entity_poly.pdbx_strand_id
1 'polypeptide(L)'
;MTHTDASPGTDWPRRLDELQSVALAELDRAVDAAALEQWRITHLGRKSALSDLLSGLGKLPPDERREVGSAANLIKRSLEQAFAERERAVRQRELAQALERERIDVTLPGRPPSVGALHPITQTIDECVEILRSMGFQLTQTPEVESDYYNFESLNMPYWHPARDMQDTLYVRVPDLVMRTQTTAYQARVMSTQQPPVRIINVGRCYRAEETDATHEWMFHQIDGLAVDEGLTLADLRGTLTTFAQRMFGSRTRTRFRCDYFPFVEPGVDFAISCYRCDGSDPSCDGPPARARAGGLRLGAPDGFRLGHGRRADRHDQVRHRGYPPLLRQRSALPRAVQMKVPLSWLRELVEIEVPLPALRQRLTLAGLEVEDVHEVGNDWRDVTVGRIVELEAHQRRESLNVARVDLGGSTVTVVTGAPNLKVGDVVPYVAAGGRLPSGEVGRRDLGGITSEGMVCSGDELNISPDKDGIYVFEAGVPVGQPLEAFLNEAILDIYVTANRPDCMSMMGIAREVHALFGAPYTPAMLRLLDPATARVEGSPGAPAIDELLSVRIDDAEGCPRFTASVVRGIHIGPSPRWMERRLHFAGVRPISNVVDVTNYVMLEVGQPLHAFDRARLGSRTIVVRRALPGERLRTLDGEERVLEPRMMVVTDGQRARSLAGIMGGEDSEIADSTREVVLEGASWDRASIRRTSAALNLSSEASRRFGRGVDPDLTALAVARATRLTLELAGGEAAAGLADEYPGAKPPRRIEFRPRQIDVLLGVQFSAEQVVQTLDDLGFQPQPASDGTLRVTVPGWRRFDVEGPADLAEEVGRIAGFDLVPSTMPKGALPTPRLDGDGGFADELRARRTLAAAGLQEVITYSLVDPGMAADLSVGPDDADPQALLRVENPHSIEHSVLRPSLIGSLLYAMRPNLRQRDRVLLYELARTWRASADQSPDERRHVGIVMVGPRAPRHWSESDGTLDFFDVKGVVDALLAAFRISASYAESRHPSLHPGRTADVRVDGERLGVVGQLHPAVAERLDVGGVPVLVAELDFDRVIEAREPLLTVHTPSRFPPADRDVSFVVDEATRHDELERAILEAAGGLLEDAQLFDVFRGGIVPAGRKSLAFSLRYRASDRTLDDDEVTAAHARVEQALQRRFGAEVRGR
;
A
#
# COMPACT_ATOMS: atom_id res chain seq x y z
N MET A 1 80.95 -52.85 60.69
CA MET A 1 80.69 -53.72 61.86
C MET A 1 79.45 -54.51 61.50
N THR A 2 79.41 -55.83 61.34
CA THR A 2 80.27 -56.96 61.72
C THR A 2 79.89 -58.10 60.76
N HIS A 3 80.86 -58.91 60.35
CA HIS A 3 80.64 -60.15 59.60
C HIS A 3 79.88 -61.17 60.44
N THR A 4 78.92 -61.86 59.83
CA THR A 4 78.62 -63.28 60.11
C THR A 4 78.22 -63.95 58.80
N ASP A 5 79.07 -64.87 58.36
CA ASP A 5 78.77 -65.93 57.40
C ASP A 5 77.62 -66.80 57.89
N ALA A 6 76.63 -67.04 57.03
CA ALA A 6 75.69 -68.16 57.12
C ALA A 6 75.36 -68.66 55.71
N SER A 7 75.34 -69.99 55.55
CA SER A 7 75.24 -70.75 54.30
C SER A 7 74.21 -70.26 53.26
N PRO A 8 74.54 -70.29 51.95
CA PRO A 8 73.60 -70.01 50.89
C PRO A 8 72.72 -71.24 50.64
N GLY A 9 71.48 -71.25 51.14
CA GLY A 9 70.54 -72.31 50.74
C GLY A 9 69.21 -72.50 51.48
N THR A 10 68.77 -71.65 52.43
CA THR A 10 67.53 -72.02 53.17
C THR A 10 66.60 -70.90 53.64
N ASP A 11 66.86 -69.61 53.39
CA ASP A 11 65.96 -68.52 53.83
C ASP A 11 65.30 -67.75 52.66
N TRP A 12 64.85 -68.50 51.65
CA TRP A 12 64.06 -67.94 50.55
C TRP A 12 62.64 -67.47 50.95
N PRO A 13 61.94 -68.06 51.96
CA PRO A 13 60.59 -67.60 52.31
C PRO A 13 60.61 -66.18 52.85
N ARG A 14 61.54 -65.86 53.76
CA ARG A 14 61.71 -64.51 54.31
C ARG A 14 62.05 -63.49 53.23
N ARG A 15 62.93 -63.85 52.29
CA ARG A 15 63.34 -62.96 51.19
C ARG A 15 62.19 -62.67 50.22
N LEU A 16 61.32 -63.65 49.97
CA LEU A 16 60.11 -63.46 49.16
C LEU A 16 59.08 -62.56 49.88
N ASP A 17 58.88 -62.74 51.18
CA ASP A 17 58.01 -61.88 52.00
C ASP A 17 58.56 -60.44 52.10
N GLU A 18 59.87 -60.27 52.25
CA GLU A 18 60.52 -58.94 52.22
C GLU A 18 60.33 -58.26 50.85
N LEU A 19 60.48 -58.98 49.73
CA LEU A 19 60.23 -58.44 48.39
C LEU A 19 58.75 -58.05 48.19
N GLN A 20 57.81 -58.89 48.62
CA GLN A 20 56.38 -58.60 48.51
C GLN A 20 55.99 -57.39 49.37
N SER A 21 56.45 -57.33 50.62
CA SER A 21 56.12 -56.23 51.54
C SER A 21 56.69 -54.89 51.08
N VAL A 22 57.92 -54.86 50.58
CA VAL A 22 58.51 -53.64 49.98
C VAL A 22 57.76 -53.22 48.72
N ALA A 23 57.46 -54.16 47.82
CA ALA A 23 56.73 -53.86 46.60
C ALA A 23 55.32 -53.31 46.89
N LEU A 24 54.57 -53.91 47.83
CA LEU A 24 53.25 -53.42 48.24
C LEU A 24 53.32 -52.03 48.91
N ALA A 25 54.30 -51.80 49.79
CA ALA A 25 54.48 -50.50 50.45
C ALA A 25 54.86 -49.37 49.48
N GLU A 26 55.64 -49.68 48.45
CA GLU A 26 55.96 -48.73 47.39
C GLU A 26 54.79 -48.50 46.42
N LEU A 27 53.98 -49.53 46.15
CA LEU A 27 52.78 -49.43 45.30
C LEU A 27 51.74 -48.48 45.92
N ASP A 28 51.58 -48.56 47.25
CA ASP A 28 50.69 -47.66 47.99
C ASP A 28 51.10 -46.18 47.90
N ARG A 29 52.39 -45.90 47.66
CA ARG A 29 52.93 -44.55 47.48
C ARG A 29 52.81 -44.04 46.04
N ALA A 30 52.52 -44.89 45.05
CA ALA A 30 52.32 -44.46 43.68
C ALA A 30 50.95 -43.75 43.55
N VAL A 31 50.97 -42.44 43.27
CA VAL A 31 49.77 -41.57 43.28
C VAL A 31 49.32 -41.08 41.90
N ASP A 32 50.14 -41.25 40.87
CA ASP A 32 49.89 -40.85 39.48
C ASP A 32 50.34 -41.95 38.49
N ALA A 33 49.96 -41.81 37.21
CA ALA A 33 50.28 -42.79 36.18
C ALA A 33 51.79 -43.00 35.97
N ALA A 34 52.60 -41.95 36.14
CA ALA A 34 54.05 -42.03 35.98
C ALA A 34 54.71 -42.84 37.10
N ALA A 35 54.31 -42.62 38.36
CA ALA A 35 54.78 -43.38 39.51
C ALA A 35 54.36 -44.85 39.45
N LEU A 36 53.15 -45.14 38.95
CA LEU A 36 52.69 -46.50 38.72
C LEU A 36 53.51 -47.24 37.65
N GLU A 37 53.76 -46.59 36.51
CA GLU A 37 54.57 -47.20 35.45
C GLU A 37 56.00 -47.45 35.92
N GLN A 38 56.57 -46.52 36.69
CA GLN A 38 57.90 -46.70 37.30
C GLN A 38 57.91 -47.86 38.32
N TRP A 39 56.86 -48.02 39.12
CA TRP A 39 56.70 -49.16 40.03
C TRP A 39 56.62 -50.48 39.26
N ARG A 40 55.83 -50.53 38.17
CA ARG A 40 55.68 -51.72 37.31
C ARG A 40 57.02 -52.14 36.72
N ILE A 41 57.81 -51.20 36.23
CA ILE A 41 59.16 -51.45 35.71
C ILE A 41 60.08 -52.00 36.81
N THR A 42 60.01 -51.46 38.02
CA THR A 42 60.90 -51.80 39.14
C THR A 42 60.61 -53.20 39.71
N HIS A 43 59.33 -53.56 39.92
CA HIS A 43 58.94 -54.79 40.62
C HIS A 43 58.45 -55.92 39.71
N LEU A 44 57.84 -55.59 38.57
CA LEU A 44 57.31 -56.54 37.59
C LEU A 44 58.08 -56.53 36.25
N GLY A 45 59.09 -55.67 36.11
CA GLY A 45 59.92 -55.61 34.92
C GLY A 45 60.85 -56.81 34.76
N ARG A 46 61.43 -56.97 33.56
CA ARG A 46 62.30 -58.10 33.19
C ARG A 46 63.59 -58.21 34.03
N LYS A 47 64.01 -57.11 34.68
CA LYS A 47 65.21 -57.03 35.56
C LYS A 47 64.84 -56.83 37.04
N SER A 48 63.59 -57.10 37.42
CA SER A 48 63.18 -56.98 38.81
C SER A 48 63.79 -58.10 39.66
N ALA A 49 63.98 -57.85 40.96
CA ALA A 49 64.50 -58.85 41.89
C ALA A 49 63.64 -60.14 41.89
N LEU A 50 62.33 -60.02 41.63
CA LEU A 50 61.39 -61.14 41.48
C LEU A 50 61.60 -61.91 40.16
N SER A 51 61.81 -61.21 39.05
CA SER A 51 62.13 -61.81 37.74
C SER A 51 63.51 -62.51 37.74
N ASP A 52 64.50 -61.94 38.42
CA ASP A 52 65.82 -62.53 38.59
C ASP A 52 65.76 -63.82 39.43
N LEU A 53 64.93 -63.83 40.47
CA LEU A 53 64.72 -65.01 41.33
C LEU A 53 63.99 -66.13 40.57
N LEU A 54 62.96 -65.80 39.77
CA LEU A 54 62.28 -66.74 38.88
C LEU A 54 63.22 -67.29 37.77
N SER A 55 64.13 -66.46 37.26
CA SER A 55 65.12 -66.88 36.26
C SER A 55 66.22 -67.79 36.84
N GLY A 56 66.48 -67.68 38.15
CA GLY A 56 67.45 -68.49 38.89
C GLY A 56 66.97 -69.89 39.31
N LEU A 57 65.68 -70.22 39.15
CA LEU A 57 65.06 -71.47 39.61
C LEU A 57 65.74 -72.76 39.10
N GLY A 58 66.39 -72.71 37.94
CA GLY A 58 67.11 -73.84 37.36
C GLY A 58 68.30 -74.32 38.20
N LYS A 59 68.80 -73.50 39.14
CA LYS A 59 69.96 -73.82 40.00
C LYS A 59 69.58 -74.50 41.33
N LEU A 60 68.28 -74.65 41.63
CA LEU A 60 67.78 -75.26 42.87
C LEU A 60 67.50 -76.77 42.72
N PRO A 61 67.56 -77.56 43.81
CA PRO A 61 67.11 -78.95 43.86
C PRO A 61 65.64 -79.12 43.40
N PRO A 62 65.23 -80.27 42.84
CA PRO A 62 63.89 -80.46 42.25
C PRO A 62 62.73 -80.16 43.22
N ASP A 63 62.88 -80.52 44.49
CA ASP A 63 61.84 -80.39 45.51
C ASP A 63 61.67 -78.92 45.93
N GLU A 64 62.78 -78.20 46.14
CA GLU A 64 62.80 -76.77 46.44
C GLU A 64 62.40 -75.90 45.24
N ARG A 65 62.74 -76.31 44.01
CA ARG A 65 62.36 -75.59 42.78
C ARG A 65 60.85 -75.47 42.62
N ARG A 66 60.11 -76.51 43.00
CA ARG A 66 58.65 -76.53 42.93
C ARG A 66 58.02 -75.61 43.97
N GLU A 67 58.55 -75.62 45.20
CA GLU A 67 58.05 -74.76 46.29
C GLU A 67 58.39 -73.27 46.06
N VAL A 68 59.65 -72.94 45.76
CA VAL A 68 60.10 -71.57 45.48
C VAL A 68 59.41 -71.01 44.24
N GLY A 69 59.31 -71.81 43.17
CA GLY A 69 58.64 -71.40 41.93
C GLY A 69 57.13 -71.20 42.13
N SER A 70 56.47 -72.04 42.94
CA SER A 70 55.06 -71.87 43.28
C SER A 70 54.82 -70.61 44.13
N ALA A 71 55.65 -70.39 45.15
CA ALA A 71 55.57 -69.22 46.04
C ALA A 71 55.86 -67.91 45.31
N ALA A 72 56.92 -67.85 44.51
CA ALA A 72 57.28 -66.66 43.72
C ALA A 72 56.21 -66.32 42.66
N ASN A 73 55.60 -67.33 42.01
CA ASN A 73 54.49 -67.10 41.08
C ASN A 73 53.19 -66.68 41.79
N LEU A 74 52.97 -67.10 43.05
CA LEU A 74 51.86 -66.63 43.86
C LEU A 74 52.04 -65.15 44.21
N ILE A 75 53.24 -64.76 44.64
CA ILE A 75 53.59 -63.36 44.95
C ILE A 75 53.52 -62.49 43.70
N LYS A 76 54.05 -62.96 42.56
CA LYS A 76 53.95 -62.25 41.28
C LYS A 76 52.50 -61.96 40.91
N ARG A 77 51.60 -62.96 41.00
CA ARG A 77 50.17 -62.78 40.74
C ARG A 77 49.52 -61.82 41.75
N SER A 78 49.91 -61.89 43.02
CA SER A 78 49.44 -60.96 44.05
C SER A 78 49.85 -59.51 43.76
N LEU A 79 51.09 -59.28 43.32
CA LEU A 79 51.60 -57.97 42.95
C LEU A 79 51.00 -57.46 41.63
N GLU A 80 50.78 -58.32 40.64
CA GLU A 80 50.07 -57.98 39.41
C GLU A 80 48.61 -57.58 39.69
N GLN A 81 47.95 -58.29 40.60
CA GLN A 81 46.59 -57.96 41.03
C GLN A 81 46.55 -56.63 41.80
N ALA A 82 47.42 -56.45 42.80
CA ALA A 82 47.52 -55.20 43.55
C ALA A 82 47.83 -54.01 42.63
N PHE A 83 48.72 -54.20 41.65
CA PHE A 83 49.03 -53.19 40.63
C PHE A 83 47.81 -52.83 39.79
N ALA A 84 47.09 -53.82 39.26
CA ALA A 84 45.88 -53.59 38.47
C ALA A 84 44.79 -52.86 39.28
N GLU A 85 44.66 -53.18 40.58
CA GLU A 85 43.74 -52.47 41.49
C GLU A 85 44.18 -51.01 41.71
N ARG A 86 45.48 -50.77 41.94
CA ARG A 86 46.02 -49.42 42.12
C ARG A 86 45.96 -48.58 40.83
N GLU A 87 46.24 -49.18 39.68
CA GLU A 87 46.13 -48.55 38.36
C GLU A 87 44.69 -48.08 38.08
N ARG A 88 43.69 -48.92 38.39
CA ARG A 88 42.29 -48.52 38.30
C ARG A 88 41.97 -47.36 39.24
N ALA A 89 42.45 -47.39 40.49
CA ALA A 89 42.21 -46.31 41.46
C ALA A 89 42.84 -44.98 41.05
N VAL A 90 44.06 -44.99 40.52
CA VAL A 90 44.73 -43.78 40.01
C VAL A 90 44.02 -43.26 38.76
N ARG A 91 43.66 -44.12 37.79
CA ARG A 91 42.87 -43.70 36.61
C ARG A 91 41.52 -43.12 36.99
N GLN A 92 40.82 -43.71 37.98
CA GLN A 92 39.56 -43.16 38.48
C GLN A 92 39.74 -41.80 39.15
N ARG A 93 40.85 -41.60 39.88
CA ARG A 93 41.17 -40.29 40.48
C ARG A 93 41.53 -39.25 39.42
N GLU A 94 42.34 -39.60 38.43
CA GLU A 94 42.68 -38.73 37.30
C GLU A 94 41.42 -38.37 36.50
N LEU A 95 40.55 -39.34 36.23
CA LEU A 95 39.25 -39.10 35.60
C LEU A 95 38.36 -38.20 36.47
N ALA A 96 38.25 -38.45 37.77
CA ALA A 96 37.45 -37.61 38.66
C ALA A 96 37.98 -36.17 38.74
N GLN A 97 39.31 -35.99 38.73
CA GLN A 97 39.93 -34.67 38.67
C GLN A 97 39.73 -34.00 37.31
N ALA A 98 39.79 -34.75 36.21
CA ALA A 98 39.48 -34.24 34.88
C ALA A 98 38.01 -33.79 34.80
N LEU A 99 37.07 -34.63 35.23
CA LEU A 99 35.64 -34.31 35.30
C LEU A 99 35.36 -33.08 36.17
N GLU A 100 36.05 -32.90 37.30
CA GLU A 100 35.88 -31.72 38.16
C GLU A 100 36.49 -30.45 37.50
N ARG A 101 37.62 -30.58 36.79
CA ARG A 101 38.23 -29.47 36.03
C ARG A 101 37.40 -29.07 34.80
N GLU A 102 36.72 -30.04 34.18
CA GLU A 102 35.83 -29.86 33.04
C GLU A 102 34.43 -29.37 33.44
N ARG A 103 34.18 -29.16 34.74
CA ARG A 103 32.90 -28.66 35.24
C ARG A 103 32.66 -27.24 34.74
N ILE A 104 31.63 -27.07 33.93
CA ILE A 104 31.16 -25.77 33.46
C ILE A 104 30.05 -25.22 34.37
N ASP A 105 29.92 -23.90 34.42
CA ASP A 105 28.72 -23.27 34.96
C ASP A 105 27.60 -23.33 33.91
N VAL A 106 26.71 -24.34 34.05
CA VAL A 106 25.57 -24.57 33.15
C VAL A 106 24.50 -23.48 33.22
N THR A 107 24.61 -22.52 34.15
CA THR A 107 23.69 -21.38 34.27
C THR A 107 24.13 -20.18 33.43
N LEU A 108 25.34 -20.21 32.88
CA LEU A 108 25.79 -19.19 31.94
C LEU A 108 24.91 -19.22 30.67
N PRO A 109 24.62 -18.04 30.07
CA PRO A 109 23.81 -17.97 28.86
C PRO A 109 24.40 -18.84 27.74
N GLY A 110 23.52 -19.58 27.06
CA GLY A 110 23.87 -20.28 25.82
C GLY A 110 24.14 -19.29 24.69
N ARG A 111 24.89 -19.72 23.67
CA ARG A 111 25.20 -18.90 22.49
C ARG A 111 23.97 -18.81 21.58
N PRO A 112 23.34 -17.64 21.41
CA PRO A 112 22.22 -17.51 20.48
C PRO A 112 22.72 -17.59 19.04
N PRO A 113 22.05 -18.33 18.14
CA PRO A 113 22.37 -18.27 16.72
C PRO A 113 22.09 -16.87 16.17
N SER A 114 22.99 -16.32 15.36
CA SER A 114 22.81 -15.03 14.69
C SER A 114 21.91 -15.21 13.47
N VAL A 115 20.60 -15.17 13.64
CA VAL A 115 19.61 -15.22 12.55
C VAL A 115 19.10 -13.81 12.25
N GLY A 116 19.07 -13.45 10.97
CA GLY A 116 18.49 -12.20 10.49
C GLY A 116 16.98 -12.31 10.32
N ALA A 117 16.37 -11.35 9.61
CA ALA A 117 14.93 -11.38 9.37
C ALA A 117 14.56 -10.80 8.00
N LEU A 118 13.45 -11.32 7.47
CA LEU A 118 12.75 -10.73 6.33
C LEU A 118 12.10 -9.41 6.74
N HIS A 119 11.97 -8.48 5.79
CA HIS A 119 11.28 -7.24 6.01
C HIS A 119 9.78 -7.51 6.23
N PRO A 120 9.07 -6.81 7.12
CA PRO A 120 7.65 -7.04 7.36
C PRO A 120 6.80 -7.01 6.09
N ILE A 121 7.06 -6.07 5.17
CA ILE A 121 6.37 -6.00 3.86
C ILE A 121 6.59 -7.29 3.04
N THR A 122 7.81 -7.83 3.01
CA THR A 122 8.11 -9.09 2.32
C THR A 122 7.34 -10.26 2.94
N GLN A 123 7.27 -10.33 4.27
CA GLN A 123 6.48 -11.36 4.97
C GLN A 123 4.99 -11.25 4.64
N THR A 124 4.43 -10.04 4.67
CA THR A 124 3.04 -9.79 4.30
C THR A 124 2.76 -10.18 2.84
N ILE A 125 3.67 -9.83 1.92
CA ILE A 125 3.55 -10.22 0.50
C ILE A 125 3.55 -11.74 0.35
N ASP A 126 4.49 -12.43 1.02
CA ASP A 126 4.59 -13.90 0.99
C ASP A 126 3.28 -14.55 1.48
N GLU A 127 2.76 -14.10 2.63
CA GLU A 127 1.49 -14.59 3.19
C GLU A 127 0.31 -14.36 2.23
N CYS A 128 0.19 -13.14 1.67
CA CYS A 128 -0.85 -12.83 0.68
C CYS A 128 -0.75 -13.76 -0.55
N VAL A 129 0.46 -13.96 -1.08
CA VAL A 129 0.72 -14.81 -2.24
C VAL A 129 0.41 -16.27 -1.93
N GLU A 130 0.83 -16.79 -0.78
CA GLU A 130 0.54 -18.18 -0.36
C GLU A 130 -0.98 -18.42 -0.25
N ILE A 131 -1.71 -17.48 0.36
CA ILE A 131 -3.18 -17.55 0.46
C ILE A 131 -3.81 -17.61 -0.93
N LEU A 132 -3.47 -16.69 -1.83
CA LEU A 132 -4.04 -16.61 -3.18
C LEU A 132 -3.64 -17.80 -4.06
N ARG A 133 -2.38 -18.27 -3.97
CA ARG A 133 -1.92 -19.50 -4.66
C ARG A 133 -2.71 -20.72 -4.22
N SER A 134 -3.03 -20.83 -2.93
CA SER A 134 -3.86 -21.93 -2.41
C SER A 134 -5.30 -21.93 -2.95
N MET A 135 -5.76 -20.79 -3.48
CA MET A 135 -7.07 -20.63 -4.15
C MET A 135 -6.97 -20.80 -5.68
N GLY A 136 -5.81 -21.17 -6.20
CA GLY A 136 -5.59 -21.44 -7.63
C GLY A 136 -5.17 -20.23 -8.46
N PHE A 137 -4.78 -19.12 -7.84
CA PHE A 137 -4.17 -17.98 -8.54
C PHE A 137 -2.69 -18.26 -8.86
N GLN A 138 -2.26 -17.81 -10.03
CA GLN A 138 -0.88 -17.90 -10.49
C GLN A 138 -0.20 -16.53 -10.34
N LEU A 139 0.99 -16.49 -9.74
CA LEU A 139 1.72 -15.24 -9.57
C LEU A 139 2.37 -14.81 -10.89
N THR A 140 2.33 -13.52 -11.19
CA THR A 140 3.11 -12.90 -12.25
C THR A 140 3.84 -11.66 -11.75
N GLN A 141 4.97 -11.35 -12.37
CA GLN A 141 5.77 -10.17 -12.07
C GLN A 141 5.78 -9.21 -13.26
N THR A 142 5.91 -7.93 -12.94
CA THR A 142 5.72 -6.84 -13.88
C THR A 142 6.95 -5.93 -13.85
N PRO A 143 7.36 -5.34 -15.00
CA PRO A 143 8.45 -4.39 -15.03
C PRO A 143 8.03 -3.09 -14.34
N GLU A 144 8.94 -2.49 -13.58
CA GLU A 144 8.68 -1.25 -12.83
C GLU A 144 8.74 0.00 -13.71
N VAL A 145 9.51 -0.04 -14.79
CA VAL A 145 9.37 0.89 -15.92
C VAL A 145 8.48 0.21 -16.97
N GLU A 146 7.31 0.80 -17.25
CA GLU A 146 6.30 0.21 -18.13
C GLU A 146 5.95 1.20 -19.25
N SER A 147 5.47 0.69 -20.38
CA SER A 147 4.98 1.56 -21.44
C SER A 147 3.67 2.22 -21.05
N ASP A 148 3.48 3.47 -21.48
CA ASP A 148 2.22 4.19 -21.36
C ASP A 148 1.04 3.38 -21.91
N TYR A 149 1.26 2.62 -22.99
CA TYR A 149 0.25 1.73 -23.56
C TYR A 149 -0.26 0.68 -22.56
N TYR A 150 0.65 -0.06 -21.90
CA TYR A 150 0.23 -1.08 -20.94
C TYR A 150 -0.24 -0.49 -19.62
N ASN A 151 0.37 0.60 -19.18
CA ASN A 151 0.01 1.25 -17.93
C ASN A 151 -1.33 2.00 -18.00
N PHE A 152 -1.73 2.48 -19.18
CA PHE A 152 -2.93 3.32 -19.39
C PHE A 152 -3.79 2.91 -20.59
N GLU A 153 -3.28 2.99 -21.82
CA GLU A 153 -4.12 2.92 -23.03
C GLU A 153 -4.88 1.59 -23.15
N SER A 154 -4.21 0.46 -22.91
CA SER A 154 -4.78 -0.88 -22.93
C SER A 154 -5.85 -1.11 -21.85
N LEU A 155 -5.86 -0.25 -20.82
CA LEU A 155 -6.85 -0.22 -19.75
C LEU A 155 -7.98 0.79 -20.01
N ASN A 156 -8.09 1.29 -21.24
CA ASN A 156 -9.06 2.30 -21.68
C ASN A 156 -8.88 3.67 -21.02
N MET A 157 -7.66 4.05 -20.64
CA MET A 157 -7.33 5.40 -20.20
C MET A 157 -6.83 6.23 -21.40
N PRO A 158 -7.67 7.09 -22.00
CA PRO A 158 -7.32 7.86 -23.21
C PRO A 158 -6.21 8.87 -22.92
N TYR A 159 -5.56 9.42 -23.96
CA TYR A 159 -4.40 10.32 -23.79
C TYR A 159 -4.68 11.57 -22.95
N TRP A 160 -5.94 12.01 -22.89
CA TRP A 160 -6.39 13.18 -22.12
C TRP A 160 -6.88 12.83 -20.70
N HIS A 161 -6.62 11.61 -20.23
CA HIS A 161 -7.02 11.17 -18.90
C HIS A 161 -6.13 11.81 -17.83
N PRO A 162 -6.67 12.39 -16.73
CA PRO A 162 -5.86 13.05 -15.69
C PRO A 162 -4.73 12.18 -15.11
N ALA A 163 -4.99 10.89 -14.87
CA ALA A 163 -3.94 9.96 -14.44
C ALA A 163 -2.73 9.82 -15.40
N ARG A 164 -2.80 10.36 -16.62
CA ARG A 164 -1.67 10.42 -17.58
C ARG A 164 -1.00 11.80 -17.58
N ASP A 165 -1.48 12.75 -16.80
CA ASP A 165 -0.83 14.04 -16.66
C ASP A 165 0.46 13.89 -15.84
N MET A 166 1.46 14.71 -16.15
CA MET A 166 2.73 14.76 -15.42
C MET A 166 2.57 15.22 -13.96
N GLN A 167 1.37 15.62 -13.54
CA GLN A 167 1.07 15.90 -12.14
C GLN A 167 0.71 14.64 -11.35
N ASP A 168 0.24 13.57 -12.01
CA ASP A 168 -0.21 12.33 -11.36
C ASP A 168 0.74 11.14 -11.61
N THR A 169 1.53 11.17 -12.69
CA THR A 169 2.39 10.06 -13.13
C THR A 169 3.83 10.49 -13.34
N LEU A 170 4.79 9.69 -12.86
CA LEU A 170 6.22 9.89 -13.09
C LEU A 170 6.63 9.33 -14.46
N TYR A 171 7.03 10.22 -15.37
CA TYR A 171 7.52 9.90 -16.69
C TYR A 171 9.03 9.66 -16.67
N VAL A 172 9.50 8.64 -17.37
CA VAL A 172 10.94 8.46 -17.61
C VAL A 172 11.32 9.29 -18.84
N ARG A 173 12.54 9.83 -18.90
CA ARG A 173 13.03 10.63 -20.05
C ARG A 173 13.02 9.89 -21.41
N VAL A 174 12.71 8.60 -21.41
CA VAL A 174 12.50 7.79 -22.60
C VAL A 174 11.06 7.95 -23.07
N PRO A 175 10.81 8.31 -24.34
CA PRO A 175 9.45 8.48 -24.86
C PRO A 175 8.56 7.26 -24.58
N ASP A 176 7.31 7.53 -24.24
CA ASP A 176 6.26 6.54 -23.98
C ASP A 176 6.51 5.58 -22.79
N LEU A 177 7.51 5.84 -21.95
CA LEU A 177 7.77 5.06 -20.74
C LEU A 177 7.45 5.84 -19.46
N VAL A 178 6.86 5.14 -18.50
CA VAL A 178 6.49 5.67 -17.19
C VAL A 178 6.97 4.75 -16.09
N MET A 179 7.15 5.30 -14.90
CA MET A 179 7.18 4.47 -13.70
C MET A 179 5.78 3.87 -13.51
N ARG A 180 5.70 2.55 -13.36
CA ARG A 180 4.42 1.83 -13.28
C ARG A 180 3.56 2.37 -12.13
N THR A 181 2.35 2.82 -12.45
CA THR A 181 1.45 3.42 -11.45
C THR A 181 0.54 2.41 -10.75
N GLN A 182 0.39 1.21 -11.35
CA GLN A 182 -0.46 0.13 -10.86
C GLN A 182 -0.01 -1.22 -11.42
N THR A 183 -0.13 -2.30 -10.64
CA THR A 183 0.18 -3.68 -11.07
C THR A 183 -0.81 -4.24 -12.10
N THR A 184 -1.93 -3.55 -12.32
CA THR A 184 -3.01 -3.88 -13.26
C THR A 184 -2.53 -3.80 -14.72
N ALA A 185 -1.49 -3.01 -15.01
CA ALA A 185 -0.90 -2.85 -16.35
C ALA A 185 -0.60 -4.20 -17.05
N TYR A 186 -0.26 -5.23 -16.28
CA TYR A 186 0.12 -6.53 -16.82
C TYR A 186 -1.07 -7.46 -17.08
N GLN A 187 -2.26 -7.16 -16.56
CA GLN A 187 -3.47 -7.92 -16.86
C GLN A 187 -3.72 -7.99 -18.36
N ALA A 188 -3.54 -6.87 -19.08
CA ALA A 188 -3.67 -6.80 -20.53
C ALA A 188 -2.69 -7.74 -21.27
N ARG A 189 -1.46 -7.89 -20.77
CA ARG A 189 -0.44 -8.81 -21.34
C ARG A 189 -0.83 -10.28 -21.12
N VAL A 190 -1.38 -10.61 -19.97
CA VAL A 190 -1.85 -11.98 -19.71
C VAL A 190 -3.04 -12.30 -20.58
N MET A 191 -4.02 -11.40 -20.68
CA MET A 191 -5.21 -11.60 -21.51
C MET A 191 -4.91 -11.64 -23.01
N SER A 192 -3.81 -11.04 -23.48
CA SER A 192 -3.40 -11.12 -24.88
C SER A 192 -2.69 -12.44 -25.24
N THR A 193 -2.21 -13.19 -24.25
CA THR A 193 -1.44 -14.42 -24.43
C THR A 193 -2.14 -15.69 -23.95
N GLN A 194 -3.14 -15.55 -23.07
CA GLN A 194 -3.89 -16.66 -22.48
C GLN A 194 -5.38 -16.55 -22.76
N GLN A 195 -6.02 -17.71 -22.93
CA GLN A 195 -7.47 -17.84 -23.01
C GLN A 195 -8.04 -18.23 -21.63
N PRO A 196 -9.29 -17.86 -21.29
CA PRO A 196 -9.96 -18.34 -20.08
C PRO A 196 -9.95 -19.87 -19.97
N PRO A 197 -9.83 -20.45 -18.75
CA PRO A 197 -9.78 -19.77 -17.46
C PRO A 197 -8.42 -19.14 -17.14
N VAL A 198 -8.43 -17.88 -16.72
CA VAL A 198 -7.25 -17.13 -16.23
C VAL A 198 -7.49 -16.78 -14.77
N ARG A 199 -6.53 -17.07 -13.89
CA ARG A 199 -6.51 -16.57 -12.50
C ARG A 199 -5.08 -16.18 -12.16
N ILE A 200 -4.81 -14.90 -12.08
CA ILE A 200 -3.47 -14.38 -11.80
C ILE A 200 -3.49 -13.40 -10.63
N ILE A 201 -2.36 -13.30 -9.95
CA ILE A 201 -2.05 -12.21 -9.03
C ILE A 201 -0.76 -11.54 -9.49
N ASN A 202 -0.70 -10.22 -9.37
CA ASN A 202 0.45 -9.42 -9.71
C ASN A 202 0.89 -8.70 -8.46
N VAL A 203 2.16 -8.81 -8.10
CA VAL A 203 2.74 -8.10 -6.95
C VAL A 203 3.91 -7.25 -7.42
N GLY A 204 3.98 -6.01 -6.95
CA GLY A 204 5.17 -5.20 -7.17
C GLY A 204 5.07 -3.77 -6.67
N ARG A 205 6.17 -3.04 -6.83
CA ARG A 205 6.26 -1.60 -6.49
C ARG A 205 5.51 -0.74 -7.49
N CYS A 206 4.76 0.24 -7.01
CA CYS A 206 4.02 1.20 -7.80
C CYS A 206 4.45 2.61 -7.43
N TYR A 207 4.34 3.52 -8.40
CA TYR A 207 4.84 4.88 -8.32
C TYR A 207 3.74 5.87 -8.70
N ARG A 208 3.51 6.88 -7.86
CA ARG A 208 2.56 7.96 -8.16
C ARG A 208 3.18 9.31 -7.87
N ALA A 209 2.85 10.32 -8.68
CA ALA A 209 3.31 11.68 -8.47
C ALA A 209 2.47 12.38 -7.38
N GLU A 210 2.38 11.78 -6.19
CA GLU A 210 1.60 12.30 -5.06
C GLU A 210 2.53 12.81 -3.94
N GLU A 211 2.08 13.83 -3.19
CA GLU A 211 2.79 14.29 -1.99
C GLU A 211 2.82 13.18 -0.93
N THR A 212 3.95 13.07 -0.22
CA THR A 212 4.09 12.09 0.86
C THR A 212 3.51 12.64 2.15
N ASP A 213 2.55 11.92 2.73
CA ASP A 213 1.91 12.27 3.99
C ASP A 213 1.80 11.05 4.93
N ALA A 214 1.01 11.15 6.00
CA ALA A 214 0.87 10.06 6.97
C ALA A 214 0.15 8.81 6.43
N THR A 215 -0.49 8.91 5.27
CA THR A 215 -1.37 7.93 4.63
C THR A 215 -0.95 7.58 3.20
N HIS A 216 -0.20 8.45 2.53
CA HIS A 216 0.23 8.29 1.14
C HIS A 216 1.76 8.33 1.02
N GLU A 217 2.31 7.38 0.26
CA GLU A 217 3.72 7.33 -0.12
C GLU A 217 3.80 7.23 -1.64
N TRP A 218 4.68 8.01 -2.27
CA TRP A 218 4.83 8.03 -3.73
C TRP A 218 5.37 6.71 -4.31
N MET A 219 6.01 5.88 -3.49
CA MET A 219 6.44 4.51 -3.81
C MET A 219 5.84 3.52 -2.81
N PHE A 220 4.94 2.64 -3.27
CA PHE A 220 4.26 1.65 -2.43
C PHE A 220 4.22 0.27 -3.10
N HIS A 221 3.83 -0.78 -2.37
CA HIS A 221 3.66 -2.12 -2.93
C HIS A 221 2.17 -2.39 -3.15
N GLN A 222 1.82 -2.90 -4.33
CA GLN A 222 0.45 -3.23 -4.70
C GLN A 222 0.36 -4.72 -5.05
N ILE A 223 -0.78 -5.33 -4.68
CA ILE A 223 -1.17 -6.67 -5.11
C ILE A 223 -2.49 -6.55 -5.85
N ASP A 224 -2.51 -6.94 -7.12
CA ASP A 224 -3.73 -7.00 -7.94
C ASP A 224 -4.06 -8.45 -8.29
N GLY A 225 -5.35 -8.77 -8.38
CA GLY A 225 -5.85 -10.06 -8.85
C GLY A 225 -6.68 -9.92 -10.12
N LEU A 226 -6.58 -10.87 -11.04
CA LEU A 226 -7.46 -10.99 -12.20
C LEU A 226 -7.97 -12.44 -12.27
N ALA A 227 -9.28 -12.59 -12.36
CA ALA A 227 -9.93 -13.87 -12.66
C ALA A 227 -10.85 -13.68 -13.87
N VAL A 228 -10.66 -14.48 -14.91
CA VAL A 228 -11.48 -14.50 -16.13
C VAL A 228 -11.87 -15.93 -16.43
N ASP A 229 -13.15 -16.23 -16.39
CA ASP A 229 -13.70 -17.55 -16.69
C ASP A 229 -15.17 -17.41 -17.11
N GLU A 230 -15.71 -18.44 -17.75
CA GLU A 230 -17.13 -18.48 -18.09
C GLU A 230 -17.96 -18.77 -16.82
N GLY A 231 -18.93 -17.90 -16.52
CA GLY A 231 -19.82 -18.08 -15.37
C GLY A 231 -19.30 -17.56 -14.03
N LEU A 232 -18.21 -16.76 -14.01
CA LEU A 232 -17.83 -16.01 -12.81
C LEU A 232 -18.90 -14.99 -12.45
N THR A 233 -19.14 -14.89 -11.15
CA THR A 233 -20.15 -14.02 -10.54
C THR A 233 -19.54 -13.14 -9.46
N LEU A 234 -20.25 -12.09 -9.06
CA LEU A 234 -19.86 -11.28 -7.89
C LEU A 234 -19.79 -12.11 -6.59
N ALA A 235 -20.59 -13.18 -6.48
CA ALA A 235 -20.54 -14.12 -5.37
C ALA A 235 -19.19 -14.85 -5.27
N ASP A 236 -18.58 -15.17 -6.43
CA ASP A 236 -17.27 -15.82 -6.49
C ASP A 236 -16.14 -14.87 -6.07
N LEU A 237 -16.27 -13.59 -6.43
CA LEU A 237 -15.38 -12.54 -5.92
C LEU A 237 -15.55 -12.38 -4.40
N ARG A 238 -16.79 -12.32 -3.89
CA ARG A 238 -17.08 -12.23 -2.46
C ARG A 238 -16.47 -13.40 -1.69
N GLY A 239 -16.61 -14.63 -2.17
CA GLY A 239 -16.04 -15.79 -1.50
C GLY A 239 -14.51 -15.83 -1.56
N THR A 240 -13.91 -15.41 -2.67
CA THR A 240 -12.44 -15.29 -2.78
C THR A 240 -11.90 -14.28 -1.76
N LEU A 241 -12.47 -13.07 -1.68
CA LEU A 241 -12.02 -12.03 -0.76
C LEU A 241 -12.34 -12.36 0.70
N THR A 242 -13.49 -12.98 0.96
CA THR A 242 -13.85 -13.43 2.31
C THR A 242 -12.88 -14.51 2.80
N THR A 243 -12.53 -15.47 1.95
CA THR A 243 -11.54 -16.51 2.26
C THR A 243 -10.16 -15.90 2.49
N PHE A 244 -9.77 -14.93 1.64
CA PHE A 244 -8.52 -14.20 1.83
C PHE A 244 -8.47 -13.49 3.19
N ALA A 245 -9.49 -12.69 3.51
CA ALA A 245 -9.55 -11.95 4.77
C ALA A 245 -9.56 -12.86 6.00
N GLN A 246 -10.28 -13.98 5.95
CA GLN A 246 -10.32 -14.94 7.07
C GLN A 246 -8.99 -15.68 7.27
N ARG A 247 -8.21 -15.89 6.21
CA ARG A 247 -6.87 -16.49 6.34
C ARG A 247 -5.84 -15.48 6.83
N MET A 248 -5.90 -14.25 6.33
CA MET A 248 -4.96 -13.18 6.69
C MET A 248 -5.19 -12.64 8.11
N PHE A 249 -6.46 -12.45 8.51
CA PHE A 249 -6.81 -11.75 9.74
C PHE A 249 -7.52 -12.64 10.78
N GLY A 250 -7.69 -13.93 10.46
CA GLY A 250 -8.28 -14.94 11.35
C GLY A 250 -9.73 -15.29 10.99
N SER A 251 -10.13 -16.52 11.34
CA SER A 251 -11.38 -17.15 10.89
C SER A 251 -12.67 -16.46 11.35
N ARG A 252 -12.61 -15.60 12.37
CA ARG A 252 -13.75 -14.81 12.87
C ARG A 252 -13.97 -13.50 12.10
N THR A 253 -13.07 -13.15 11.19
CA THR A 253 -13.16 -11.91 10.39
C THR A 253 -14.44 -11.92 9.57
N ARG A 254 -15.29 -10.92 9.81
CA ARG A 254 -16.52 -10.66 9.06
C ARG A 254 -16.21 -9.73 7.90
N THR A 255 -16.94 -9.90 6.80
CA THR A 255 -16.74 -9.12 5.58
C THR A 255 -18.05 -8.52 5.09
N ARG A 256 -17.95 -7.36 4.44
CA ARG A 256 -19.09 -6.63 3.88
C ARG A 256 -18.73 -6.08 2.50
N PHE A 257 -19.67 -6.19 1.57
CA PHE A 257 -19.63 -5.47 0.29
C PHE A 257 -20.60 -4.30 0.37
N ARG A 258 -20.13 -3.11 -0.02
CA ARG A 258 -21.00 -1.95 -0.28
C ARG A 258 -20.82 -1.53 -1.73
N CYS A 259 -21.84 -0.92 -2.31
CA CYS A 259 -21.72 -0.35 -3.65
C CYS A 259 -20.66 0.77 -3.63
N ASP A 260 -19.78 0.79 -4.62
CA ASP A 260 -18.83 1.88 -4.83
C ASP A 260 -18.56 2.03 -6.33
N TYR A 261 -18.15 3.21 -6.76
CA TYR A 261 -17.92 3.50 -8.16
C TYR A 261 -16.44 3.42 -8.53
N PHE A 262 -16.14 2.61 -9.54
CA PHE A 262 -14.85 2.65 -10.23
C PHE A 262 -15.07 2.76 -11.75
N PRO A 263 -14.45 3.73 -12.45
CA PRO A 263 -14.84 4.09 -13.83
C PRO A 263 -14.81 3.01 -14.91
N PHE A 264 -14.22 1.85 -14.62
CA PHE A 264 -14.00 0.77 -15.58
C PHE A 264 -14.63 -0.57 -15.14
N VAL A 265 -15.41 -0.57 -14.05
CA VAL A 265 -15.87 -1.78 -13.37
C VAL A 265 -17.35 -1.67 -13.05
N GLU A 266 -18.11 -2.69 -13.42
CA GLU A 266 -19.57 -2.79 -13.23
C GLU A 266 -19.95 -4.27 -12.98
N PRO A 267 -20.56 -4.64 -11.84
CA PRO A 267 -20.81 -3.79 -10.68
C PRO A 267 -19.53 -3.45 -9.92
N GLY A 268 -19.40 -2.20 -9.47
CA GLY A 268 -18.36 -1.74 -8.57
C GLY A 268 -18.74 -1.98 -7.10
N VAL A 269 -17.82 -2.58 -6.33
CA VAL A 269 -18.01 -2.79 -4.89
C VAL A 269 -16.76 -2.42 -4.12
N ASP A 270 -16.98 -1.92 -2.90
CA ASP A 270 -15.97 -1.74 -1.89
C ASP A 270 -16.06 -2.85 -0.84
N PHE A 271 -14.91 -3.37 -0.43
CA PHE A 271 -14.78 -4.50 0.50
C PHE A 271 -14.24 -4.02 1.85
N ALA A 272 -15.03 -4.25 2.90
CA ALA A 272 -14.65 -3.96 4.27
C ALA A 272 -14.56 -5.25 5.11
N ILE A 273 -13.66 -5.23 6.08
CA ILE A 273 -13.50 -6.30 7.08
C ILE A 273 -13.75 -5.77 8.49
N SER A 274 -14.25 -6.61 9.39
CA SER A 274 -14.29 -6.28 10.82
C SER A 274 -12.88 -6.16 11.40
N CYS A 275 -12.67 -5.25 12.35
CA CYS A 275 -11.40 -5.15 13.07
C CYS A 275 -11.03 -6.49 13.73
N TYR A 276 -9.89 -7.07 13.36
CA TYR A 276 -9.43 -8.37 13.85
C TYR A 276 -8.99 -8.36 15.33
N ARG A 277 -8.89 -7.17 15.95
CA ARG A 277 -8.52 -7.02 17.36
C ARG A 277 -9.73 -6.98 18.28
N CYS A 278 -10.78 -6.23 17.93
CA CYS A 278 -11.96 -6.01 18.77
C CYS A 278 -13.24 -6.63 18.18
N ASP A 279 -13.17 -7.29 17.02
CA ASP A 279 -14.30 -7.82 16.26
C ASP A 279 -15.37 -6.77 15.89
N GLY A 280 -15.02 -5.48 15.93
CA GLY A 280 -15.95 -4.36 15.73
C GLY A 280 -16.79 -4.01 16.97
N SER A 281 -16.35 -4.41 18.17
CA SER A 281 -17.02 -4.03 19.43
C SER A 281 -16.63 -2.63 19.94
N ASP A 282 -15.53 -2.07 19.44
CA ASP A 282 -15.07 -0.73 19.80
C ASP A 282 -15.60 0.30 18.79
N PRO A 283 -16.50 1.21 19.19
CA PRO A 283 -17.04 2.25 18.31
C PRO A 283 -15.98 3.20 17.75
N SER A 284 -14.81 3.31 18.42
CA SER A 284 -13.69 4.13 17.93
C SER A 284 -12.94 3.49 16.76
N CYS A 285 -13.20 2.20 16.45
CA CYS A 285 -12.73 1.56 15.22
C CYS A 285 -13.60 1.88 13.99
N ASP A 286 -14.80 2.47 14.17
CA ASP A 286 -15.76 2.77 13.10
C ASP A 286 -15.69 4.23 12.59
N GLY A 287 -14.68 5.02 12.98
CA GLY A 287 -14.52 6.42 12.56
C GLY A 287 -13.06 6.83 12.29
N PRO A 288 -12.82 8.02 11.69
CA PRO A 288 -11.48 8.55 11.54
C PRO A 288 -10.81 8.71 12.92
N PRO A 289 -9.51 8.41 13.05
CA PRO A 289 -8.91 8.08 14.33
C PRO A 289 -8.85 9.27 15.29
N ALA A 290 -9.61 9.21 16.39
CA ALA A 290 -9.32 9.98 17.59
C ALA A 290 -8.15 9.32 18.35
N ARG A 291 -7.11 10.11 18.62
CA ARG A 291 -5.81 9.71 19.20
C ARG A 291 -5.92 8.71 20.37
N ALA A 292 -5.51 7.45 20.15
CA ALA A 292 -5.11 6.54 21.23
C ALA A 292 -3.59 6.31 21.21
N ARG A 293 -2.93 6.67 22.32
CA ARG A 293 -1.49 6.45 22.57
C ARG A 293 -1.23 4.98 22.92
N ALA A 294 -0.81 4.16 21.96
CA ALA A 294 0.04 2.98 22.19
C ALA A 294 0.52 2.43 20.84
N GLY A 295 1.83 2.12 20.75
CA GLY A 295 2.48 1.66 19.52
C GLY A 295 1.91 0.34 19.00
N GLY A 296 1.54 0.33 17.73
CA GLY A 296 1.12 -0.83 16.96
C GLY A 296 0.75 -0.36 15.54
N LEU A 297 0.99 -1.20 14.52
CA LEU A 297 0.72 -0.88 13.11
C LEU A 297 -0.63 -0.16 12.93
N ARG A 298 -0.56 1.01 12.28
CA ARG A 298 -1.70 1.83 11.89
C ARG A 298 -2.19 1.32 10.53
N LEU A 299 -3.42 0.81 10.48
CA LEU A 299 -4.17 0.74 9.24
C LEU A 299 -5.02 2.02 9.21
N GLY A 300 -4.81 2.85 8.19
CA GLY A 300 -5.70 3.98 7.93
C GLY A 300 -7.12 3.49 7.72
N ALA A 301 -8.10 4.23 8.25
CA ALA A 301 -9.52 4.02 7.95
C ALA A 301 -9.90 4.80 6.68
N PRO A 302 -10.97 4.41 5.96
CA PRO A 302 -11.20 3.12 5.35
C PRO A 302 -10.81 3.19 3.87
N ASP A 303 -9.53 2.95 3.54
CA ASP A 303 -9.19 2.61 2.15
C ASP A 303 -9.52 1.14 1.95
N GLY A 304 -10.78 0.87 1.62
CA GLY A 304 -11.24 -0.46 1.27
C GLY A 304 -10.56 -0.98 0.00
N PHE A 305 -10.50 -2.30 -0.13
CA PHE A 305 -10.04 -2.94 -1.36
C PHE A 305 -11.14 -2.76 -2.42
N ARG A 306 -10.94 -1.84 -3.37
CA ARG A 306 -11.88 -1.58 -4.47
C ARG A 306 -11.65 -2.58 -5.60
N LEU A 307 -12.65 -3.40 -5.92
CA LEU A 307 -12.52 -4.50 -6.88
C LEU A 307 -13.83 -4.71 -7.65
N GLY A 308 -13.74 -5.15 -8.90
CA GLY A 308 -14.91 -5.72 -9.56
C GLY A 308 -14.64 -6.31 -10.94
N HIS A 309 -15.74 -6.71 -11.59
CA HIS A 309 -15.74 -7.68 -12.69
C HIS A 309 -15.78 -6.99 -14.07
N GLY A 310 -14.62 -6.75 -14.68
CA GLY A 310 -14.53 -6.24 -16.05
C GLY A 310 -14.90 -7.31 -17.09
N ARG A 311 -15.94 -7.09 -17.91
CA ARG A 311 -16.22 -7.91 -19.10
C ARG A 311 -15.74 -7.21 -20.37
N ARG A 312 -15.01 -7.91 -21.25
CA ARG A 312 -15.10 -7.66 -22.69
C ARG A 312 -14.80 -8.85 -23.62
N ALA A 313 -15.67 -8.89 -24.63
CA ALA A 313 -15.60 -9.38 -26.00
C ALA A 313 -15.59 -10.90 -26.29
N ASP A 314 -16.65 -11.31 -26.98
CA ASP A 314 -16.86 -12.61 -27.61
C ASP A 314 -15.87 -12.87 -28.78
N ARG A 315 -15.65 -14.17 -29.03
CA ARG A 315 -14.51 -14.86 -29.66
C ARG A 315 -14.40 -14.85 -31.22
N HIS A 316 -13.15 -14.77 -31.70
CA HIS A 316 -12.43 -15.42 -32.86
C HIS A 316 -12.97 -15.29 -34.33
N ASP A 317 -12.22 -15.14 -35.44
CA ASP A 317 -10.80 -15.40 -35.79
C ASP A 317 -10.33 -14.65 -37.11
N GLN A 318 -9.00 -14.43 -37.24
CA GLN A 318 -8.10 -14.20 -38.40
C GLN A 318 -8.02 -12.89 -39.26
N VAL A 319 -6.86 -12.22 -39.09
CA VAL A 319 -5.93 -11.46 -39.99
C VAL A 319 -6.37 -11.10 -41.43
N ARG A 320 -6.42 -9.78 -41.74
CA ARG A 320 -5.62 -9.07 -42.79
C ARG A 320 -6.00 -7.58 -42.97
N HIS A 321 -4.99 -6.72 -42.80
CA HIS A 321 -4.75 -5.38 -43.36
C HIS A 321 -5.83 -4.25 -43.39
N ARG A 322 -5.44 -3.14 -42.72
CA ARG A 322 -5.61 -1.71 -43.00
C ARG A 322 -6.98 -1.19 -43.51
N GLY A 323 -7.66 -0.56 -42.55
CA GLY A 323 -8.66 0.48 -42.71
C GLY A 323 -9.43 0.56 -41.40
N TYR A 324 -9.13 1.54 -40.54
CA TYR A 324 -9.82 1.70 -39.26
C TYR A 324 -11.33 1.98 -39.49
N PRO A 325 -12.25 1.21 -38.91
CA PRO A 325 -13.47 1.76 -38.33
C PRO A 325 -13.29 1.85 -36.81
N PRO A 326 -13.58 3.00 -36.18
CA PRO A 326 -13.45 3.15 -34.74
C PRO A 326 -14.54 2.30 -34.06
N LEU A 327 -14.17 1.14 -33.53
CA LEU A 327 -14.95 0.41 -32.52
C LEU A 327 -14.27 0.48 -31.15
N LEU A 328 -13.47 1.53 -30.93
CA LEU A 328 -13.02 1.95 -29.61
C LEU A 328 -14.21 2.51 -28.84
N ARG A 329 -14.80 1.70 -27.95
CA ARG A 329 -15.78 2.15 -26.95
C ARG A 329 -15.08 3.12 -26.00
N GLN A 330 -15.23 4.42 -26.24
CA GLN A 330 -14.75 5.50 -25.37
C GLN A 330 -15.66 5.62 -24.14
N ARG A 331 -15.33 4.97 -23.02
CA ARG A 331 -15.80 5.42 -21.70
C ARG A 331 -14.84 6.49 -21.20
N SER A 332 -15.35 7.66 -20.83
CA SER A 332 -14.54 8.73 -20.24
C SER A 332 -14.43 8.51 -18.74
N ALA A 333 -13.23 8.56 -18.17
CA ALA A 333 -13.07 8.55 -16.72
C ALA A 333 -13.80 9.74 -16.09
N LEU A 334 -14.43 9.53 -14.94
CA LEU A 334 -15.15 10.57 -14.20
C LEU A 334 -14.27 11.11 -13.04
N PRO A 335 -14.50 12.34 -12.55
CA PRO A 335 -13.69 12.97 -11.49
C PRO A 335 -13.74 12.21 -10.16
N ARG A 336 -12.95 12.64 -9.15
CA ARG A 336 -13.11 12.17 -7.75
C ARG A 336 -14.51 12.54 -7.24
N ALA A 337 -15.01 11.90 -6.18
CA ALA A 337 -16.34 12.22 -5.67
C ALA A 337 -16.39 13.61 -4.99
N VAL A 338 -17.59 14.06 -4.65
CA VAL A 338 -17.85 15.37 -4.02
C VAL A 338 -18.86 15.22 -2.89
N GLN A 339 -18.71 16.06 -1.87
CA GLN A 339 -19.68 16.16 -0.78
C GLN A 339 -20.93 16.94 -1.22
N MET A 340 -22.10 16.43 -0.83
CA MET A 340 -23.41 17.04 -1.00
C MET A 340 -24.10 17.10 0.35
N LYS A 341 -24.37 18.32 0.83
CA LYS A 341 -25.10 18.54 2.09
C LYS A 341 -26.60 18.49 1.85
N VAL A 342 -27.28 17.60 2.57
CA VAL A 342 -28.71 17.32 2.41
C VAL A 342 -29.44 17.60 3.73
N PRO A 343 -30.12 18.75 3.86
CA PRO A 343 -30.97 19.04 5.00
C PRO A 343 -32.17 18.09 5.01
N LEU A 344 -32.37 17.35 6.11
CA LEU A 344 -33.38 16.30 6.19
C LEU A 344 -34.80 16.86 6.14
N SER A 345 -35.06 18.03 6.73
CA SER A 345 -36.37 18.68 6.66
C SER A 345 -36.78 18.96 5.20
N TRP A 346 -35.85 19.45 4.39
CA TRP A 346 -36.09 19.72 2.97
C TRP A 346 -36.27 18.42 2.18
N LEU A 347 -35.51 17.38 2.48
CA LEU A 347 -35.68 16.07 1.83
C LEU A 347 -37.07 15.47 2.10
N ARG A 348 -37.57 15.58 3.33
CA ARG A 348 -38.91 15.13 3.74
C ARG A 348 -40.05 15.83 3.00
N GLU A 349 -39.81 17.04 2.50
CA GLU A 349 -40.81 17.72 1.67
C GLU A 349 -40.93 17.13 0.27
N LEU A 350 -39.95 16.34 -0.20
CA LEU A 350 -39.96 15.71 -1.52
C LEU A 350 -40.35 14.22 -1.45
N VAL A 351 -39.98 13.53 -0.37
CA VAL A 351 -40.24 12.10 -0.18
C VAL A 351 -40.59 11.81 1.27
N GLU A 352 -41.56 10.93 1.51
CA GLU A 352 -41.97 10.57 2.87
C GLU A 352 -40.90 9.70 3.56
N ILE A 353 -40.35 10.18 4.68
CA ILE A 353 -39.30 9.45 5.42
C ILE A 353 -39.78 9.15 6.83
N GLU A 354 -40.21 7.90 7.04
CA GLU A 354 -40.67 7.38 8.35
C GLU A 354 -39.58 6.63 9.12
N VAL A 355 -38.47 6.29 8.48
CA VAL A 355 -37.37 5.53 9.10
C VAL A 355 -36.52 6.41 10.04
N PRO A 356 -35.96 5.85 11.12
CA PRO A 356 -35.00 6.56 11.96
C PRO A 356 -33.74 6.99 11.21
N LEU A 357 -33.16 8.12 11.60
CA LEU A 357 -31.97 8.71 10.98
C LEU A 357 -30.77 7.73 10.86
N PRO A 358 -30.44 6.89 11.86
CA PRO A 358 -29.37 5.89 11.71
C PRO A 358 -29.66 4.84 10.62
N ALA A 359 -30.93 4.43 10.47
CA ALA A 359 -31.32 3.47 9.44
C ALA A 359 -31.27 4.08 8.04
N LEU A 360 -31.70 5.34 7.91
CA LEU A 360 -31.56 6.12 6.67
C LEU A 360 -30.09 6.22 6.25
N ARG A 361 -29.23 6.65 7.19
CA ARG A 361 -27.77 6.78 7.00
C ARG A 361 -27.15 5.47 6.52
N GLN A 362 -27.41 4.39 7.23
CA GLN A 362 -26.84 3.07 6.93
C GLN A 362 -27.26 2.61 5.54
N ARG A 363 -28.55 2.77 5.20
CA ARG A 363 -29.07 2.26 3.94
C ARG A 363 -28.56 3.02 2.72
N LEU A 364 -28.49 4.35 2.80
CA LEU A 364 -27.88 5.20 1.76
C LEU A 364 -26.42 4.79 1.54
N THR A 365 -25.67 4.60 2.63
CA THR A 365 -24.24 4.24 2.56
C THR A 365 -24.02 2.88 1.90
N LEU A 366 -24.80 1.85 2.27
CA LEU A 366 -24.70 0.53 1.64
C LEU A 366 -25.08 0.55 0.15
N ALA A 367 -25.92 1.51 -0.22
CA ALA A 367 -26.36 1.74 -1.59
C ALA A 367 -25.47 2.72 -2.37
N GLY A 368 -24.23 2.99 -1.93
CA GLY A 368 -23.27 3.80 -2.68
C GLY A 368 -23.43 5.32 -2.54
N LEU A 369 -24.30 5.78 -1.64
CA LEU A 369 -24.40 7.18 -1.21
C LEU A 369 -23.87 7.28 0.22
N GLU A 370 -22.55 7.23 0.36
CA GLU A 370 -21.89 7.21 1.66
C GLU A 370 -22.18 8.48 2.45
N VAL A 371 -22.79 8.31 3.62
CA VAL A 371 -23.03 9.41 4.56
C VAL A 371 -21.86 9.46 5.53
N GLU A 372 -20.90 10.32 5.23
CA GLU A 372 -19.65 10.48 5.99
C GLU A 372 -19.96 11.01 7.39
N ASP A 373 -20.76 12.08 7.46
CA ASP A 373 -21.13 12.73 8.71
C ASP A 373 -22.61 13.15 8.72
N VAL A 374 -23.13 13.40 9.92
CA VAL A 374 -24.45 13.98 10.13
C VAL A 374 -24.30 15.16 11.08
N HIS A 375 -24.46 16.37 10.55
CA HIS A 375 -24.41 17.58 11.36
C HIS A 375 -25.80 17.86 11.93
N GLU A 376 -25.91 17.82 13.26
CA GLU A 376 -27.15 18.13 13.97
C GLU A 376 -27.11 19.57 14.49
N VAL A 377 -28.05 20.38 14.02
CA VAL A 377 -28.24 21.76 14.48
C VAL A 377 -29.34 21.78 15.53
N GLY A 378 -29.04 22.38 16.68
CA GLY A 378 -29.97 22.55 17.80
C GLY A 378 -29.82 21.55 18.95
N ASN A 379 -29.00 20.51 18.80
CA ASN A 379 -28.74 19.53 19.88
C ASN A 379 -27.85 20.09 21.01
N ASP A 380 -27.20 21.23 20.79
CA ASP A 380 -26.35 21.93 21.75
C ASP A 380 -27.05 23.13 22.42
N TRP A 381 -28.33 23.34 22.11
CA TRP A 381 -29.17 24.36 22.75
C TRP A 381 -29.63 23.89 24.14
N ARG A 382 -29.65 24.81 25.11
CA ARG A 382 -30.23 24.59 26.44
C ARG A 382 -30.99 25.83 26.89
N ASP A 383 -32.22 25.64 27.35
CA ASP A 383 -33.11 26.71 27.81
C ASP A 383 -33.35 27.80 26.76
N VAL A 384 -33.51 27.38 25.49
CA VAL A 384 -33.82 28.26 24.37
C VAL A 384 -35.29 28.10 23.98
N THR A 385 -36.03 29.21 23.98
CA THR A 385 -37.48 29.23 23.78
C THR A 385 -37.89 30.32 22.79
N VAL A 386 -39.08 30.20 22.22
CA VAL A 386 -39.66 31.24 21.37
C VAL A 386 -40.28 32.33 22.24
N GLY A 387 -39.87 33.58 22.06
CA GLY A 387 -40.39 34.75 22.75
C GLY A 387 -41.04 35.76 21.81
N ARG A 388 -41.81 36.70 22.35
CA ARG A 388 -42.38 37.84 21.60
C ARG A 388 -41.99 39.17 22.23
N ILE A 389 -41.51 40.11 21.44
CA ILE A 389 -41.23 41.46 21.90
C ILE A 389 -42.54 42.19 22.17
N VAL A 390 -42.81 42.56 23.43
CA VAL A 390 -44.03 43.30 23.81
C VAL A 390 -43.77 44.78 24.07
N GLU A 391 -42.55 45.14 24.48
CA GLU A 391 -42.10 46.53 24.64
C GLU A 391 -40.65 46.65 24.17
N LEU A 392 -40.30 47.77 23.54
CA LEU A 392 -38.95 48.07 23.07
C LEU A 392 -38.64 49.56 23.27
N GLU A 393 -37.67 49.88 24.12
CA GLU A 393 -37.27 51.26 24.45
C GLU A 393 -35.77 51.46 24.31
N ALA A 394 -35.32 52.69 24.02
CA ALA A 394 -33.91 53.03 23.97
C ALA A 394 -33.28 52.98 25.37
N HIS A 395 -32.06 52.44 25.49
CA HIS A 395 -31.37 52.35 26.77
C HIS A 395 -30.92 53.74 27.26
N GLN A 396 -31.47 54.21 28.39
CA GLN A 396 -31.31 55.59 28.89
C GLN A 396 -29.85 56.05 29.13
N ARG A 397 -28.89 55.11 29.23
CA ARG A 397 -27.47 55.40 29.47
C ARG A 397 -26.50 54.91 28.38
N ARG A 398 -26.99 54.22 27.35
CA ARG A 398 -26.14 53.63 26.29
C ARG A 398 -26.86 53.76 24.95
N GLU A 399 -26.44 54.72 24.14
CA GLU A 399 -27.12 55.09 22.89
C GLU A 399 -27.20 53.97 21.84
N SER A 400 -26.34 52.95 21.92
CA SER A 400 -26.30 51.83 20.98
C SER A 400 -27.10 50.59 21.43
N LEU A 401 -27.85 50.67 22.54
CA LEU A 401 -28.60 49.52 23.09
C LEU A 401 -30.08 49.84 23.25
N ASN A 402 -30.90 48.81 23.10
CA ASN A 402 -32.33 48.81 23.38
C ASN A 402 -32.63 47.88 24.57
N VAL A 403 -33.69 48.21 25.30
CA VAL A 403 -34.27 47.39 26.37
C VAL A 403 -35.57 46.81 25.83
N ALA A 404 -35.61 45.49 25.68
CA ALA A 404 -36.77 44.76 25.20
C ALA A 404 -37.43 44.01 26.36
N ARG A 405 -38.77 44.06 26.45
CA ARG A 405 -39.54 43.09 27.24
C ARG A 405 -40.02 41.97 26.34
N VAL A 406 -39.67 40.74 26.70
CA VAL A 406 -39.96 39.55 25.92
C VAL A 406 -40.98 38.70 26.68
N ASP A 407 -42.15 38.50 26.09
CA ASP A 407 -43.16 37.56 26.57
C ASP A 407 -42.79 36.14 26.14
N LEU A 408 -42.80 35.21 27.08
CA LEU A 408 -42.47 33.79 26.92
C LEU A 408 -43.72 32.90 27.08
N GLY A 409 -44.93 33.43 26.93
CA GLY A 409 -46.17 32.65 26.96
C GLY A 409 -46.71 32.35 28.36
N GLY A 410 -46.26 33.10 29.36
CA GLY A 410 -46.63 32.92 30.77
C GLY A 410 -45.79 33.74 31.75
N SER A 411 -44.64 34.26 31.31
CA SER A 411 -43.82 35.23 32.04
C SER A 411 -43.20 36.22 31.06
N THR A 412 -42.83 37.40 31.56
CA THR A 412 -42.15 38.43 30.78
C THR A 412 -40.78 38.70 31.37
N VAL A 413 -39.75 38.72 30.54
CA VAL A 413 -38.36 38.96 30.94
C VAL A 413 -37.82 40.23 30.30
N THR A 414 -36.83 40.85 30.96
CA THR A 414 -36.14 42.02 30.41
C THR A 414 -34.82 41.60 29.77
N VAL A 415 -34.62 41.97 28.50
CA VAL A 415 -33.42 41.68 27.72
C VAL A 415 -32.84 42.99 27.17
N VAL A 416 -31.53 43.16 27.28
CA VAL A 416 -30.82 44.28 26.65
C VAL A 416 -30.16 43.77 25.37
N THR A 417 -30.41 44.44 24.25
CA THR A 417 -29.94 44.03 22.92
C THR A 417 -29.41 45.23 22.12
N GLY A 418 -28.34 45.02 21.36
CA GLY A 418 -27.78 46.02 20.45
C GLY A 418 -28.30 45.89 19.01
N ALA A 419 -29.16 44.91 18.73
CA ALA A 419 -29.60 44.64 17.37
C ALA A 419 -30.54 45.73 16.85
N PRO A 420 -30.32 46.25 15.64
CA PRO A 420 -31.11 47.36 15.08
C PRO A 420 -32.44 46.92 14.46
N ASN A 421 -32.65 45.62 14.26
CA ASN A 421 -33.71 45.07 13.41
C ASN A 421 -35.00 44.66 14.16
N LEU A 422 -35.08 44.87 15.48
CA LEU A 422 -36.22 44.47 16.30
C LEU A 422 -37.36 45.49 16.33
N LYS A 423 -38.60 45.01 16.38
CA LYS A 423 -39.83 45.79 16.52
C LYS A 423 -40.77 45.14 17.54
N VAL A 424 -41.64 45.95 18.14
CA VAL A 424 -42.73 45.43 19.00
C VAL A 424 -43.63 44.53 18.16
N GLY A 425 -43.90 43.33 18.68
CA GLY A 425 -44.65 42.27 18.01
C GLY A 425 -43.78 41.16 17.41
N ASP A 426 -42.47 41.39 17.22
CA ASP A 426 -41.58 40.39 16.65
C ASP A 426 -41.51 39.14 17.51
N VAL A 427 -41.54 37.97 16.86
CA VAL A 427 -41.35 36.67 17.48
C VAL A 427 -39.91 36.24 17.25
N VAL A 428 -39.18 35.94 18.33
CA VAL A 428 -37.71 35.80 18.32
C VAL A 428 -37.26 34.61 19.18
N PRO A 429 -36.10 34.00 18.90
CA PRO A 429 -35.48 33.04 19.80
C PRO A 429 -34.89 33.77 21.01
N TYR A 430 -35.14 33.23 22.19
CA TYR A 430 -34.65 33.72 23.47
C TYR A 430 -33.96 32.59 24.23
N VAL A 431 -32.74 32.84 24.70
CA VAL A 431 -32.03 31.96 25.62
C VAL A 431 -32.03 32.56 27.03
N ALA A 432 -32.45 31.76 28.01
CA ALA A 432 -32.48 32.17 29.40
C ALA A 432 -31.06 32.30 29.97
N ALA A 433 -30.88 33.14 30.99
CA ALA A 433 -29.64 33.11 31.77
C ALA A 433 -29.46 31.75 32.48
N GLY A 434 -28.31 31.12 32.30
CA GLY A 434 -28.03 29.72 32.63
C GLY A 434 -28.18 28.78 31.43
N GLY A 435 -28.79 29.23 30.33
CA GLY A 435 -28.91 28.51 29.08
C GLY A 435 -27.59 28.41 28.30
N ARG A 436 -27.61 27.66 27.20
CA ARG A 436 -26.43 27.40 26.37
C ARG A 436 -26.78 27.51 24.88
N LEU A 437 -25.84 28.08 24.14
CA LEU A 437 -25.80 28.18 22.69
C LEU A 437 -24.49 27.54 22.17
N PRO A 438 -24.35 27.31 20.84
CA PRO A 438 -23.09 26.86 20.23
C PRO A 438 -21.88 27.72 20.64
N SER A 439 -22.09 29.02 20.84
CA SER A 439 -21.08 30.00 21.23
C SER A 439 -20.69 29.95 22.72
N GLY A 440 -21.46 29.28 23.59
CA GLY A 440 -21.17 29.13 25.02
C GLY A 440 -22.40 29.30 25.93
N GLU A 441 -22.14 29.41 27.24
CA GLU A 441 -23.19 29.66 28.24
C GLU A 441 -23.58 31.13 28.31
N VAL A 442 -24.89 31.40 28.47
CA VAL A 442 -25.43 32.75 28.59
C VAL A 442 -25.69 33.06 30.06
N GLY A 443 -25.06 34.10 30.60
CA GLY A 443 -25.25 34.54 31.98
C GLY A 443 -26.05 35.84 32.10
N ARG A 444 -26.53 36.15 33.31
CA ARG A 444 -27.11 37.48 33.61
C ARG A 444 -26.02 38.55 33.52
N ARG A 445 -26.33 39.68 32.88
CA ARG A 445 -25.41 40.82 32.77
C ARG A 445 -26.14 42.12 33.09
N ASP A 446 -25.55 42.93 33.95
CA ASP A 446 -25.96 44.33 34.14
C ASP A 446 -25.30 45.17 33.04
N LEU A 447 -26.10 45.85 32.24
CA LEU A 447 -25.67 46.65 31.10
C LEU A 447 -26.00 48.14 31.28
N GLY A 448 -25.64 48.70 32.43
CA GLY A 448 -25.77 50.15 32.69
C GLY A 448 -26.88 50.50 33.68
N GLY A 449 -27.13 49.62 34.65
CA GLY A 449 -28.19 49.71 35.66
C GLY A 449 -29.44 48.90 35.31
N ILE A 450 -29.43 48.17 34.18
CA ILE A 450 -30.51 47.29 33.74
C ILE A 450 -29.93 45.88 33.60
N THR A 451 -30.50 44.94 34.35
CA THR A 451 -30.11 43.53 34.30
C THR A 451 -30.81 42.85 33.11
N SER A 452 -30.02 42.34 32.16
CA SER A 452 -30.51 41.45 31.11
C SER A 452 -30.65 40.03 31.66
N GLU A 453 -31.86 39.47 31.61
CA GLU A 453 -32.21 38.15 32.16
C GLU A 453 -31.96 36.98 31.21
N GLY A 454 -31.24 37.24 30.12
CA GLY A 454 -30.91 36.31 29.06
C GLY A 454 -30.49 37.09 27.82
N MET A 455 -30.73 36.50 26.65
CA MET A 455 -30.38 37.09 25.36
C MET A 455 -31.41 36.67 24.29
N VAL A 456 -31.72 37.58 23.38
CA VAL A 456 -32.40 37.24 22.12
C VAL A 456 -31.33 36.91 21.07
N CYS A 457 -31.52 35.86 20.27
CA CYS A 457 -30.42 35.26 19.51
C CYS A 457 -30.42 35.63 18.03
N SER A 458 -29.24 35.86 17.45
CA SER A 458 -29.05 35.93 16.00
C SER A 458 -29.05 34.55 15.35
N GLY A 459 -29.10 34.52 14.01
CA GLY A 459 -28.96 33.28 13.25
C GLY A 459 -27.57 32.66 13.37
N ASP A 460 -26.52 33.49 13.45
CA ASP A 460 -25.11 33.05 13.61
C ASP A 460 -24.88 32.42 14.98
N GLU A 461 -25.44 33.02 16.04
CA GLU A 461 -25.36 32.48 17.41
C GLU A 461 -26.04 31.13 17.57
N LEU A 462 -27.09 30.89 16.78
CA LEU A 462 -27.82 29.62 16.72
C LEU A 462 -27.22 28.63 15.72
N ASN A 463 -26.23 29.03 14.91
CA ASN A 463 -25.65 28.25 13.81
C ASN A 463 -26.69 27.83 12.75
N ILE A 464 -27.66 28.70 12.43
CA ILE A 464 -28.72 28.47 11.44
C ILE A 464 -28.67 29.42 10.24
N SER A 465 -27.88 30.49 10.31
CA SER A 465 -27.71 31.48 9.25
C SER A 465 -26.40 32.25 9.48
N PRO A 466 -25.71 32.74 8.43
CA PRO A 466 -24.49 33.54 8.58
C PRO A 466 -24.76 35.00 8.95
N ASP A 467 -26.02 35.39 9.17
CA ASP A 467 -26.44 36.75 9.52
C ASP A 467 -25.98 37.14 10.93
N LYS A 468 -25.04 38.09 11.00
CA LYS A 468 -24.48 38.65 12.24
C LYS A 468 -25.07 40.01 12.61
N ASP A 469 -25.80 40.64 11.70
CA ASP A 469 -26.17 42.05 11.80
C ASP A 469 -27.54 42.27 12.49
N GLY A 470 -28.22 41.19 12.88
CA GLY A 470 -29.51 41.26 13.57
C GLY A 470 -29.99 39.98 14.27
N ILE A 471 -31.06 40.11 15.07
CA ILE A 471 -31.74 38.98 15.72
C ILE A 471 -32.57 38.20 14.71
N TYR A 472 -32.64 36.88 14.88
CA TYR A 472 -33.52 36.05 14.06
C TYR A 472 -34.99 36.35 14.41
N VAL A 473 -35.77 36.80 13.43
CA VAL A 473 -37.20 37.05 13.59
C VAL A 473 -37.97 36.02 12.78
N PHE A 474 -38.92 35.33 13.42
CA PHE A 474 -39.75 34.32 12.78
C PHE A 474 -40.77 34.94 11.82
N GLU A 475 -40.97 34.30 10.66
CA GLU A 475 -42.14 34.54 9.82
C GLU A 475 -43.40 34.04 10.58
N ALA A 476 -44.51 34.78 10.48
CA ALA A 476 -45.67 34.63 11.38
C ALA A 476 -46.16 33.18 11.56
N GLY A 477 -46.64 32.83 12.77
CA GLY A 477 -47.29 31.53 13.05
C GLY A 477 -46.58 30.62 14.06
N VAL A 478 -45.43 31.03 14.61
CA VAL A 478 -44.73 30.26 15.65
C VAL A 478 -45.30 30.56 17.05
N PRO A 479 -45.70 29.54 17.83
CA PRO A 479 -46.28 29.73 19.15
C PRO A 479 -45.21 30.14 20.19
N VAL A 480 -45.50 31.21 20.92
CA VAL A 480 -44.64 31.75 21.99
C VAL A 480 -44.62 30.78 23.18
N GLY A 481 -43.45 30.65 23.83
CA GLY A 481 -43.22 29.82 25.01
C GLY A 481 -42.82 28.38 24.72
N GLN A 482 -42.77 27.96 23.46
CA GLN A 482 -42.32 26.62 23.09
C GLN A 482 -40.79 26.53 22.95
N PRO A 483 -40.19 25.35 23.19
CA PRO A 483 -38.77 25.12 22.96
C PRO A 483 -38.37 25.39 21.51
N LEU A 484 -37.19 25.99 21.31
CA LEU A 484 -36.72 26.36 19.98
C LEU A 484 -36.45 25.15 19.09
N GLU A 485 -36.03 24.02 19.68
CA GLU A 485 -35.70 22.80 18.93
C GLU A 485 -36.90 22.30 18.12
N ALA A 486 -38.14 22.55 18.56
CA ALA A 486 -39.33 22.11 17.86
C ALA A 486 -39.55 22.77 16.48
N PHE A 487 -38.84 23.85 16.18
CA PHE A 487 -39.06 24.65 14.96
C PHE A 487 -37.82 24.81 14.08
N LEU A 488 -36.64 24.83 14.68
CA LEU A 488 -35.39 25.17 13.99
C LEU A 488 -34.33 24.07 14.06
N ASN A 489 -34.60 22.93 14.70
CA ASN A 489 -33.66 21.81 14.65
C ASN A 489 -33.54 21.25 13.23
N GLU A 490 -32.36 20.75 12.91
CA GLU A 490 -32.09 20.14 11.60
C GLU A 490 -31.06 19.03 11.72
N ALA A 491 -31.20 18.00 10.89
CA ALA A 491 -30.15 17.03 10.64
C ALA A 491 -29.68 17.18 9.19
N ILE A 492 -28.39 17.43 8.99
CA ILE A 492 -27.79 17.64 7.67
C ILE A 492 -26.92 16.42 7.37
N LEU A 493 -27.32 15.64 6.37
CA LEU A 493 -26.52 14.51 5.90
C LEU A 493 -25.39 15.06 5.00
N ASP A 494 -24.14 14.74 5.30
CA ASP A 494 -23.02 15.00 4.39
C ASP A 494 -22.75 13.74 3.55
N ILE A 495 -23.19 13.78 2.29
CA ILE A 495 -23.20 12.62 1.39
C ILE A 495 -22.05 12.72 0.40
N TYR A 496 -21.19 11.73 0.38
CA TYR A 496 -20.15 11.53 -0.62
C TYR A 496 -20.78 10.98 -1.92
N VAL A 497 -20.89 11.84 -2.94
CA VAL A 497 -21.52 11.53 -4.23
C VAL A 497 -20.47 11.14 -5.26
N THR A 498 -20.47 9.86 -5.65
CA THR A 498 -19.58 9.31 -6.67
C THR A 498 -19.82 9.94 -8.04
N ALA A 499 -18.80 9.91 -8.89
CA ALA A 499 -18.81 10.72 -10.10
C ALA A 499 -19.75 10.22 -11.22
N ASN A 500 -20.18 8.96 -11.16
CA ASN A 500 -21.26 8.41 -11.98
C ASN A 500 -22.66 8.83 -11.53
N ARG A 501 -22.80 9.48 -10.36
CA ARG A 501 -24.08 9.87 -9.78
C ARG A 501 -24.30 11.40 -9.73
N PRO A 502 -24.10 12.16 -10.83
CA PRO A 502 -24.36 13.59 -10.83
C PRO A 502 -25.83 13.93 -10.55
N ASP A 503 -26.75 12.99 -10.81
CA ASP A 503 -28.16 13.09 -10.46
C ASP A 503 -28.35 13.32 -8.94
N CYS A 504 -27.53 12.68 -8.12
CA CYS A 504 -27.55 12.78 -6.65
C CYS A 504 -26.91 14.07 -6.10
N MET A 505 -26.37 14.95 -6.94
CA MET A 505 -25.94 16.29 -6.54
C MET A 505 -27.11 17.28 -6.39
N SER A 506 -28.31 16.77 -6.06
CA SER A 506 -29.57 17.50 -5.94
C SER A 506 -30.54 16.82 -4.97
N MET A 507 -31.41 17.61 -4.34
CA MET A 507 -32.48 17.11 -3.46
C MET A 507 -33.43 16.18 -4.21
N MET A 508 -33.77 16.50 -5.46
CA MET A 508 -34.60 15.66 -6.32
C MET A 508 -33.96 14.29 -6.60
N GLY A 509 -32.65 14.24 -6.85
CA GLY A 509 -31.92 12.99 -7.06
C GLY A 509 -31.88 12.13 -5.79
N ILE A 510 -31.56 12.74 -4.64
CA ILE A 510 -31.56 12.03 -3.36
C ILE A 510 -32.96 11.54 -2.99
N ALA A 511 -34.02 12.32 -3.28
CA ALA A 511 -35.39 11.90 -3.04
C ALA A 511 -35.79 10.67 -3.89
N ARG A 512 -35.33 10.59 -5.15
CA ARG A 512 -35.52 9.39 -6.00
C ARG A 512 -34.83 8.16 -5.43
N GLU A 513 -33.63 8.34 -4.87
CA GLU A 513 -32.88 7.26 -4.25
C GLU A 513 -33.54 6.76 -2.97
N VAL A 514 -34.03 7.67 -2.12
CA VAL A 514 -34.81 7.30 -0.94
C VAL A 514 -36.10 6.56 -1.32
N HIS A 515 -36.80 7.03 -2.36
CA HIS A 515 -37.97 6.33 -2.89
C HIS A 515 -37.63 4.89 -3.30
N ALA A 516 -36.60 4.69 -4.12
CA ALA A 516 -36.20 3.35 -4.57
C ALA A 516 -35.68 2.45 -3.44
N LEU A 517 -35.00 3.01 -2.43
CA LEU A 517 -34.43 2.23 -1.33
C LEU A 517 -35.46 1.76 -0.29
N PHE A 518 -36.52 2.55 -0.09
CA PHE A 518 -37.49 2.34 0.98
C PHE A 518 -38.92 2.09 0.50
N GLY A 519 -39.20 2.21 -0.81
CA GLY A 519 -40.56 2.25 -1.34
C GLY A 519 -41.35 3.47 -0.85
N ALA A 520 -40.64 4.53 -0.45
CA ALA A 520 -41.22 5.72 0.17
C ALA A 520 -41.97 6.58 -0.85
N PRO A 521 -43.25 6.94 -0.66
CA PRO A 521 -44.00 7.69 -1.66
C PRO A 521 -43.47 9.12 -1.85
N TYR A 522 -43.58 9.63 -3.08
CA TYR A 522 -43.31 11.03 -3.39
C TYR A 522 -44.41 11.94 -2.86
N THR A 523 -44.03 13.07 -2.31
CA THR A 523 -45.00 14.09 -1.85
C THR A 523 -45.61 14.86 -3.04
N PRO A 524 -46.68 15.64 -2.84
CA PRO A 524 -47.22 16.54 -3.86
C PRO A 524 -46.22 17.59 -4.37
N ALA A 525 -45.18 17.93 -3.61
CA ALA A 525 -44.13 18.85 -4.07
C ALA A 525 -43.24 18.16 -5.13
N MET A 526 -42.80 16.94 -4.85
CA MET A 526 -42.01 16.15 -5.80
C MET A 526 -42.81 15.79 -7.05
N LEU A 527 -44.07 15.35 -6.91
CA LEU A 527 -44.92 15.05 -8.06
C LEU A 527 -45.10 16.26 -9.00
N ARG A 528 -45.17 17.48 -8.45
CA ARG A 528 -45.20 18.71 -9.25
C ARG A 528 -43.89 18.93 -10.02
N LEU A 529 -42.74 18.65 -9.42
CA LEU A 529 -41.44 18.75 -10.12
C LEU A 529 -41.30 17.72 -11.24
N LEU A 530 -41.89 16.54 -11.08
CA LEU A 530 -41.87 15.47 -12.09
C LEU A 530 -42.88 15.68 -13.23
N ASP A 531 -43.88 16.56 -13.06
CA ASP A 531 -44.85 16.87 -14.11
C ASP A 531 -44.20 17.63 -15.27
N PRO A 532 -44.25 17.11 -16.51
CA PRO A 532 -43.74 17.80 -17.70
C PRO A 532 -44.32 19.20 -17.93
N ALA A 533 -45.53 19.49 -17.43
CA ALA A 533 -46.13 20.83 -17.51
C ALA A 533 -45.33 21.88 -16.73
N THR A 534 -44.60 21.46 -15.69
CA THR A 534 -43.75 22.31 -14.85
C THR A 534 -42.53 22.87 -15.59
N ALA A 535 -42.16 22.28 -16.74
CA ALA A 535 -41.07 22.77 -17.60
C ALA A 535 -41.50 23.86 -18.60
N ARG A 536 -42.65 24.51 -18.37
CA ARG A 536 -43.19 25.58 -19.22
C ARG A 536 -43.38 26.87 -18.43
N VAL A 537 -43.32 28.00 -19.14
CA VAL A 537 -43.64 29.33 -18.61
C VAL A 537 -44.78 29.90 -19.43
N GLU A 538 -45.98 30.00 -18.85
CA GLU A 538 -47.16 30.56 -19.52
C GLU A 538 -47.03 32.08 -19.75
N GLY A 539 -46.24 32.77 -18.92
CA GLY A 539 -46.06 34.22 -18.93
C GLY A 539 -47.08 34.94 -18.03
N SER A 540 -46.73 36.15 -17.60
CA SER A 540 -47.67 37.02 -16.87
C SER A 540 -48.75 37.56 -17.82
N PRO A 541 -49.99 37.83 -17.34
CA PRO A 541 -51.05 38.35 -18.20
C PRO A 541 -50.64 39.64 -18.92
N GLY A 542 -50.67 39.64 -20.26
CA GLY A 542 -50.29 40.78 -21.09
C GLY A 542 -48.79 40.98 -21.31
N ALA A 543 -47.94 40.09 -20.77
CA ALA A 543 -46.50 40.11 -21.02
C ALA A 543 -46.19 39.72 -22.49
N PRO A 544 -45.12 40.29 -23.09
CA PRO A 544 -44.70 39.93 -24.43
C PRO A 544 -44.19 38.48 -24.52
N ALA A 545 -44.22 37.93 -25.73
CA ALA A 545 -43.63 36.63 -26.02
C ALA A 545 -42.10 36.68 -25.89
N ILE A 546 -41.48 35.56 -25.51
CA ILE A 546 -40.03 35.50 -25.24
C ILE A 546 -39.16 35.89 -26.45
N ASP A 547 -39.59 35.57 -27.68
CA ASP A 547 -38.94 35.91 -28.94
C ASP A 547 -38.97 37.42 -29.26
N GLU A 548 -39.89 38.17 -28.63
CA GLU A 548 -39.91 39.64 -28.62
C GLU A 548 -38.90 40.26 -27.64
N LEU A 549 -38.30 39.48 -26.73
CA LEU A 549 -37.38 39.98 -25.71
C LEU A 549 -35.96 39.43 -25.79
N LEU A 550 -35.80 38.21 -26.29
CA LEU A 550 -34.53 37.49 -26.32
C LEU A 550 -34.50 36.46 -27.46
N SER A 551 -33.36 36.34 -28.13
CA SER A 551 -33.03 35.20 -28.96
C SER A 551 -31.74 34.55 -28.51
N VAL A 552 -31.64 33.24 -28.69
CA VAL A 552 -30.43 32.45 -28.40
C VAL A 552 -29.93 31.87 -29.70
N ARG A 553 -28.61 31.83 -29.87
CA ARG A 553 -27.95 31.16 -30.99
C ARG A 553 -26.75 30.37 -30.48
N ILE A 554 -26.68 29.09 -30.85
CA ILE A 554 -25.58 28.20 -30.49
C ILE A 554 -24.71 27.98 -31.72
N ASP A 555 -23.50 28.53 -31.71
CA ASP A 555 -22.54 28.41 -32.83
C ASP A 555 -21.70 27.13 -32.70
N ASP A 556 -21.59 26.54 -31.50
CA ASP A 556 -20.95 25.24 -31.25
C ASP A 556 -21.87 24.31 -30.43
N ALA A 557 -22.61 23.45 -31.15
CA ALA A 557 -23.54 22.48 -30.57
C ALA A 557 -22.86 21.28 -29.88
N GLU A 558 -21.57 21.06 -30.13
CA GLU A 558 -20.81 20.02 -29.43
C GLU A 558 -20.44 20.51 -28.02
N GLY A 559 -19.95 21.75 -27.92
CA GLY A 559 -19.64 22.38 -26.64
C GLY A 559 -20.88 22.72 -25.79
N CYS A 560 -22.00 23.05 -26.44
CA CYS A 560 -23.27 23.39 -25.79
C CYS A 560 -24.47 22.68 -26.47
N PRO A 561 -24.86 21.47 -26.01
CA PRO A 561 -25.96 20.74 -26.64
C PRO A 561 -27.33 21.43 -26.56
N ARG A 562 -27.59 22.18 -25.49
CA ARG A 562 -28.85 22.90 -25.28
C ARG A 562 -28.65 24.18 -24.47
N PHE A 563 -29.39 25.23 -24.82
CA PHE A 563 -29.42 26.48 -24.06
C PHE A 563 -30.85 26.99 -23.97
N THR A 564 -31.33 27.21 -22.75
CA THR A 564 -32.68 27.66 -22.45
C THR A 564 -32.63 28.95 -21.63
N ALA A 565 -33.49 29.90 -21.93
CA ALA A 565 -33.56 31.17 -21.19
C ALA A 565 -34.99 31.71 -21.03
N SER A 566 -35.20 32.46 -19.94
CA SER A 566 -36.43 33.20 -19.65
C SER A 566 -36.09 34.65 -19.26
N VAL A 567 -37.05 35.56 -19.43
CA VAL A 567 -36.91 36.97 -19.05
C VAL A 567 -38.00 37.35 -18.05
N VAL A 568 -37.58 37.98 -16.94
CA VAL A 568 -38.50 38.56 -15.94
C VAL A 568 -38.19 40.05 -15.81
N ARG A 569 -39.24 40.88 -15.90
CA ARG A 569 -39.13 42.35 -15.93
C ARG A 569 -39.82 42.98 -14.73
N GLY A 570 -39.35 44.15 -14.33
CA GLY A 570 -39.94 44.90 -13.20
C GLY A 570 -39.67 44.25 -11.84
N ILE A 571 -38.55 43.55 -11.70
CA ILE A 571 -38.19 42.88 -10.44
C ILE A 571 -37.58 43.86 -9.42
N HIS A 572 -37.62 43.45 -8.14
CA HIS A 572 -36.94 44.13 -7.05
C HIS A 572 -35.88 43.22 -6.42
N ILE A 573 -34.63 43.69 -6.39
CA ILE A 573 -33.51 42.99 -5.74
C ILE A 573 -33.55 43.29 -4.24
N GLY A 574 -33.48 42.22 -3.44
CA GLY A 574 -33.47 42.30 -1.99
C GLY A 574 -33.02 40.99 -1.35
N PRO A 575 -33.07 40.87 -0.01
CA PRO A 575 -32.75 39.62 0.68
C PRO A 575 -33.79 38.54 0.35
N SER A 576 -33.36 37.28 0.42
CA SER A 576 -34.24 36.13 0.27
C SER A 576 -35.12 35.92 1.51
N PRO A 577 -36.27 35.24 1.38
CA PRO A 577 -37.05 34.84 2.55
C PRO A 577 -36.25 33.88 3.44
N ARG A 578 -36.53 33.86 4.75
CA ARG A 578 -35.70 33.16 5.73
C ARG A 578 -35.65 31.65 5.49
N TRP A 579 -36.72 31.07 4.96
CA TRP A 579 -36.75 29.64 4.63
C TRP A 579 -35.74 29.27 3.53
N MET A 580 -35.54 30.14 2.52
CA MET A 580 -34.60 29.90 1.42
C MET A 580 -33.17 30.11 1.89
N GLU A 581 -32.91 31.20 2.63
CA GLU A 581 -31.60 31.48 3.21
C GLU A 581 -31.11 30.31 4.07
N ARG A 582 -32.00 29.77 4.91
CA ARG A 582 -31.69 28.63 5.79
C ARG A 582 -31.37 27.36 5.00
N ARG A 583 -32.17 27.04 3.97
CA ARG A 583 -31.91 25.86 3.13
C ARG A 583 -30.59 25.95 2.39
N LEU A 584 -30.29 27.11 1.81
CA LEU A 584 -29.01 27.36 1.16
C LEU A 584 -27.87 27.20 2.15
N HIS A 585 -27.97 27.82 3.33
CA HIS A 585 -26.95 27.75 4.36
C HIS A 585 -26.68 26.31 4.81
N PHE A 586 -27.72 25.54 5.14
CA PHE A 586 -27.58 24.13 5.53
C PHE A 586 -27.03 23.25 4.39
N ALA A 587 -27.33 23.60 3.14
CA ALA A 587 -26.74 22.95 1.96
C ALA A 587 -25.31 23.46 1.64
N GLY A 588 -24.72 24.32 2.48
CA GLY A 588 -23.35 24.82 2.33
C GLY A 588 -23.18 26.00 1.36
N VAL A 589 -24.28 26.62 0.94
CA VAL A 589 -24.29 27.78 0.02
C VAL A 589 -24.64 29.05 0.78
N ARG A 590 -23.83 30.10 0.60
CA ARG A 590 -24.07 31.41 1.20
C ARG A 590 -25.20 32.14 0.46
N PRO A 591 -26.25 32.64 1.15
CA PRO A 591 -27.25 33.53 0.56
C PRO A 591 -26.66 34.89 0.17
N ILE A 592 -27.14 35.47 -0.92
CA ILE A 592 -26.66 36.72 -1.53
C ILE A 592 -27.84 37.66 -1.78
N SER A 593 -28.77 37.27 -2.65
CA SER A 593 -29.96 38.07 -3.01
C SER A 593 -31.06 37.17 -3.55
N ASN A 594 -32.32 37.60 -3.44
CA ASN A 594 -33.50 36.85 -3.87
C ASN A 594 -33.42 36.29 -5.31
N VAL A 595 -32.70 36.92 -6.24
CA VAL A 595 -32.51 36.39 -7.60
C VAL A 595 -31.35 35.40 -7.69
N VAL A 596 -30.20 35.71 -7.11
CA VAL A 596 -29.02 34.83 -7.15
C VAL A 596 -29.30 33.55 -6.34
N ASP A 597 -29.94 33.70 -5.19
CA ASP A 597 -30.34 32.62 -4.31
C ASP A 597 -31.34 31.68 -4.97
N VAL A 598 -32.26 32.19 -5.81
CA VAL A 598 -33.14 31.34 -6.62
C VAL A 598 -32.34 30.45 -7.56
N THR A 599 -31.30 30.97 -8.23
CA THR A 599 -30.47 30.14 -9.14
C THR A 599 -29.72 29.04 -8.38
N ASN A 600 -29.13 29.37 -7.22
CA ASN A 600 -28.47 28.39 -6.36
C ASN A 600 -29.45 27.37 -5.76
N TYR A 601 -30.62 27.84 -5.31
CA TYR A 601 -31.67 27.02 -4.72
C TYR A 601 -32.18 26.00 -5.73
N VAL A 602 -32.49 26.43 -6.96
CA VAL A 602 -32.96 25.53 -8.03
C VAL A 602 -31.86 24.55 -8.45
N MET A 603 -30.59 24.98 -8.51
CA MET A 603 -29.48 24.06 -8.73
C MET A 603 -29.42 22.95 -7.68
N LEU A 604 -29.62 23.27 -6.41
CA LEU A 604 -29.66 22.28 -5.33
C LEU A 604 -30.95 21.46 -5.33
N GLU A 605 -32.09 22.06 -5.72
CA GLU A 605 -33.39 21.38 -5.78
C GLU A 605 -33.41 20.32 -6.89
N VAL A 606 -33.06 20.70 -8.13
CA VAL A 606 -33.23 19.83 -9.32
C VAL A 606 -31.92 19.40 -9.99
N GLY A 607 -30.76 19.93 -9.57
CA GLY A 607 -29.44 19.50 -10.06
C GLY A 607 -28.89 20.26 -11.26
N GLN A 608 -29.64 21.21 -11.81
CA GLN A 608 -29.24 22.01 -12.96
C GLN A 608 -28.68 23.36 -12.52
N PRO A 609 -27.37 23.63 -12.71
CA PRO A 609 -26.83 24.96 -12.49
C PRO A 609 -27.51 25.98 -13.40
N LEU A 610 -27.83 27.15 -12.83
CA LEU A 610 -28.43 28.28 -13.52
C LEU A 610 -27.55 29.52 -13.35
N HIS A 611 -27.76 30.50 -14.21
CA HIS A 611 -27.16 31.82 -14.06
C HIS A 611 -28.21 32.91 -14.31
N ALA A 612 -28.01 34.08 -13.72
CA ALA A 612 -28.87 35.23 -13.91
C ALA A 612 -28.04 36.41 -14.41
N PHE A 613 -28.40 36.96 -15.58
CA PHE A 613 -27.76 38.15 -16.12
C PHE A 613 -28.66 39.38 -15.89
N ASP A 614 -28.04 40.52 -15.60
CA ASP A 614 -28.72 41.81 -15.74
C ASP A 614 -28.98 42.08 -17.23
N ARG A 615 -30.26 42.12 -17.60
CA ARG A 615 -30.70 42.26 -18.99
C ARG A 615 -30.17 43.53 -19.65
N ALA A 616 -30.07 44.62 -18.90
CA ALA A 616 -29.60 45.90 -19.39
C ALA A 616 -28.09 45.89 -19.64
N ARG A 617 -27.33 45.10 -18.86
CA ARG A 617 -25.87 45.01 -18.97
C ARG A 617 -25.38 44.03 -20.04
N LEU A 618 -26.20 43.05 -20.43
CA LEU A 618 -25.92 42.13 -21.54
C LEU A 618 -25.61 42.84 -22.86
N GLY A 619 -26.21 44.01 -23.11
CA GLY A 619 -25.90 44.86 -24.27
C GLY A 619 -26.47 44.39 -25.61
N SER A 620 -27.10 43.21 -25.69
CA SER A 620 -27.72 42.68 -26.91
C SER A 620 -29.04 41.96 -26.60
N ARG A 621 -29.91 41.85 -27.62
CA ARG A 621 -31.11 41.00 -27.60
C ARG A 621 -30.85 39.55 -28.02
N THR A 622 -29.63 39.26 -28.48
CA THR A 622 -29.19 37.95 -28.91
C THR A 622 -28.08 37.46 -28.01
N ILE A 623 -28.25 36.29 -27.38
CA ILE A 623 -27.18 35.56 -26.72
C ILE A 623 -26.56 34.61 -27.75
N VAL A 624 -25.23 34.65 -27.87
CA VAL A 624 -24.46 33.76 -28.76
C VAL A 624 -23.53 32.91 -27.92
N VAL A 625 -23.69 31.58 -28.02
CA VAL A 625 -22.85 30.59 -27.34
C VAL A 625 -21.82 30.05 -28.32
N ARG A 626 -20.53 30.26 -28.02
CA ARG A 626 -19.43 29.90 -28.92
C ARG A 626 -18.15 29.56 -28.14
N ARG A 627 -17.12 29.10 -28.85
CA ARG A 627 -15.76 29.05 -28.31
C ARG A 627 -15.15 30.44 -28.18
N ALA A 628 -14.22 30.59 -27.24
CA ALA A 628 -13.45 31.81 -27.06
C ALA A 628 -12.57 32.10 -28.27
N LEU A 629 -12.36 33.37 -28.57
CA LEU A 629 -11.42 33.81 -29.60
C LEU A 629 -9.98 33.76 -29.04
N PRO A 630 -8.95 33.59 -29.90
CA PRO A 630 -7.57 33.62 -29.45
C PRO A 630 -7.23 34.93 -28.71
N GLY A 631 -6.79 34.82 -27.46
CA GLY A 631 -6.43 35.96 -26.61
C GLY A 631 -7.61 36.76 -26.08
N GLU A 632 -8.85 36.26 -26.24
CA GLU A 632 -10.04 36.87 -25.64
C GLU A 632 -9.89 36.94 -24.11
N ARG A 633 -10.34 38.05 -23.52
CA ARG A 633 -10.24 38.29 -22.09
C ARG A 633 -11.62 38.40 -21.46
N LEU A 634 -11.73 37.89 -20.25
CA LEU A 634 -12.95 38.00 -19.44
C LEU A 634 -12.55 38.34 -18.01
N ARG A 635 -13.17 39.38 -17.45
CA ARG A 635 -13.15 39.64 -16.01
C ARG A 635 -14.34 38.95 -15.36
N THR A 636 -14.05 38.03 -14.47
CA THR A 636 -15.03 37.18 -13.78
C THR A 636 -15.47 37.78 -12.45
N LEU A 637 -16.53 37.22 -11.86
CA LEU A 637 -17.15 37.72 -10.62
C LEU A 637 -16.22 37.78 -9.39
N ASP A 638 -15.12 37.03 -9.39
CA ASP A 638 -14.07 37.11 -8.36
C ASP A 638 -13.11 38.30 -8.56
N GLY A 639 -13.34 39.11 -9.60
CA GLY A 639 -12.57 40.32 -9.92
C GLY A 639 -11.28 40.05 -10.68
N GLU A 640 -10.96 38.80 -11.01
CA GLU A 640 -9.76 38.42 -11.77
C GLU A 640 -9.97 38.55 -13.28
N GLU A 641 -8.96 39.07 -13.99
CA GLU A 641 -8.94 39.12 -15.46
C GLU A 641 -8.27 37.85 -16.00
N ARG A 642 -8.99 37.09 -16.83
CA ARG A 642 -8.53 35.80 -17.36
C ARG A 642 -8.36 35.86 -18.87
N VAL A 643 -7.24 35.31 -19.35
CA VAL A 643 -6.97 35.12 -20.79
C VAL A 643 -7.51 33.74 -21.19
N LEU A 644 -8.43 33.72 -22.14
CA LEU A 644 -9.13 32.53 -22.56
C LEU A 644 -8.42 31.83 -23.71
N GLU A 645 -8.37 30.51 -23.65
CA GLU A 645 -7.86 29.67 -24.74
C GLU A 645 -8.98 29.37 -25.76
N PRO A 646 -8.66 29.22 -27.06
CA PRO A 646 -9.66 28.99 -28.11
C PRO A 646 -10.56 27.77 -27.95
N ARG A 647 -10.20 26.83 -27.06
CA ARG A 647 -10.99 25.63 -26.77
C ARG A 647 -12.09 25.87 -25.73
N MET A 648 -12.01 26.95 -24.95
CA MET A 648 -12.94 27.26 -23.86
C MET A 648 -14.27 27.76 -24.42
N MET A 649 -15.38 27.40 -23.78
CA MET A 649 -16.73 27.85 -24.16
C MET A 649 -17.09 29.15 -23.43
N VAL A 650 -17.78 30.06 -24.11
CA VAL A 650 -18.23 31.35 -23.58
C VAL A 650 -19.66 31.65 -24.00
N VAL A 651 -20.39 32.33 -23.11
CA VAL A 651 -21.68 32.98 -23.45
C VAL A 651 -21.37 34.43 -23.77
N THR A 652 -21.90 34.94 -24.89
CA THR A 652 -21.54 36.26 -25.42
C THR A 652 -22.78 37.03 -25.87
N ASP A 653 -22.65 38.34 -26.01
CA ASP A 653 -23.65 39.21 -26.64
C ASP A 653 -23.50 39.29 -28.17
N GLY A 654 -22.63 38.45 -28.75
CA GLY A 654 -22.18 38.48 -30.13
C GLY A 654 -20.89 39.27 -30.37
N GLN A 655 -20.44 40.10 -29.42
CA GLN A 655 -19.20 40.88 -29.52
C GLN A 655 -18.20 40.55 -28.41
N ARG A 656 -18.65 40.50 -27.15
CA ARG A 656 -17.81 40.29 -25.97
C ARG A 656 -18.27 39.08 -25.17
N ALA A 657 -17.32 38.32 -24.62
CA ALA A 657 -17.60 37.31 -23.61
C ALA A 657 -18.27 37.92 -22.38
N ARG A 658 -19.37 37.32 -21.94
CA ARG A 658 -20.16 37.73 -20.77
C ARG A 658 -20.07 36.73 -19.63
N SER A 659 -19.84 35.46 -19.93
CA SER A 659 -19.53 34.45 -18.92
C SER A 659 -18.65 33.35 -19.48
N LEU A 660 -17.90 32.70 -18.58
CA LEU A 660 -17.19 31.47 -18.86
C LEU A 660 -18.17 30.30 -18.66
N ALA A 661 -18.54 29.66 -19.78
CA ALA A 661 -19.61 28.70 -19.85
C ALA A 661 -19.51 27.61 -18.78
N GLY A 662 -20.58 27.44 -17.98
CA GLY A 662 -20.69 26.39 -16.97
C GLY A 662 -19.69 26.47 -15.81
N ILE A 663 -18.91 27.54 -15.70
CA ILE A 663 -17.88 27.70 -14.66
C ILE A 663 -18.13 28.96 -13.83
N MET A 664 -18.13 30.14 -14.44
CA MET A 664 -18.28 31.40 -13.71
C MET A 664 -18.81 32.54 -14.58
N GLY A 665 -19.69 33.37 -14.00
CA GLY A 665 -20.19 34.59 -14.65
C GLY A 665 -19.10 35.65 -14.83
N GLY A 666 -19.32 36.57 -15.77
CA GLY A 666 -18.55 37.80 -15.90
C GLY A 666 -19.12 38.92 -15.04
N GLU A 667 -18.24 39.75 -14.50
CA GLU A 667 -18.60 40.90 -13.65
C GLU A 667 -19.46 41.93 -14.40
N ASP A 668 -19.17 42.14 -15.68
CA ASP A 668 -19.86 43.13 -16.52
C ASP A 668 -21.37 42.87 -16.69
N SER A 669 -21.85 41.65 -16.41
CA SER A 669 -23.25 41.26 -16.54
C SER A 669 -23.90 40.82 -15.23
N GLU A 670 -23.22 41.04 -14.11
CA GLU A 670 -23.67 40.70 -12.76
C GLU A 670 -24.96 41.42 -12.36
N ILE A 671 -25.78 40.75 -11.54
CA ILE A 671 -26.95 41.33 -10.87
C ILE A 671 -26.48 42.36 -9.83
N ALA A 672 -27.05 43.56 -9.88
CA ALA A 672 -26.81 44.64 -8.93
C ALA A 672 -28.12 45.10 -8.28
N ASP A 673 -28.05 45.87 -7.20
CA ASP A 673 -29.25 46.43 -6.53
C ASP A 673 -30.12 47.28 -7.47
N SER A 674 -29.50 47.85 -8.52
CA SER A 674 -30.15 48.61 -9.56
C SER A 674 -30.87 47.76 -10.62
N THR A 675 -30.65 46.45 -10.65
CA THR A 675 -31.22 45.55 -11.67
C THR A 675 -32.74 45.54 -11.58
N ARG A 676 -33.40 45.64 -12.75
CA ARG A 676 -34.87 45.66 -12.87
C ARG A 676 -35.40 44.61 -13.84
N GLU A 677 -34.53 44.04 -14.67
CA GLU A 677 -34.87 43.01 -15.64
C GLU A 677 -33.75 41.96 -15.65
N VAL A 678 -34.12 40.68 -15.63
CA VAL A 678 -33.15 39.57 -15.57
C VAL A 678 -33.38 38.58 -16.69
N VAL A 679 -32.27 38.01 -17.17
CA VAL A 679 -32.29 36.81 -18.02
C VAL A 679 -31.85 35.63 -17.18
N LEU A 680 -32.72 34.64 -17.01
CA LEU A 680 -32.40 33.39 -16.34
C LEU A 680 -31.90 32.40 -17.39
N GLU A 681 -30.64 31.98 -17.27
CA GLU A 681 -29.96 31.00 -18.13
C GLU A 681 -30.00 29.61 -17.50
N GLY A 682 -30.37 28.61 -18.30
CA GLY A 682 -30.08 27.20 -18.06
C GLY A 682 -29.48 26.55 -19.30
N ALA A 683 -28.28 26.01 -19.18
CA ALA A 683 -27.53 25.46 -20.31
C ALA A 683 -27.00 24.05 -20.02
N SER A 684 -26.69 23.33 -21.09
CA SER A 684 -26.00 22.04 -21.05
C SER A 684 -24.64 22.19 -21.72
N TRP A 685 -23.59 21.65 -21.10
CA TRP A 685 -22.20 21.81 -21.53
C TRP A 685 -21.50 20.47 -21.71
N ASP A 686 -20.53 20.40 -22.63
CA ASP A 686 -19.68 19.22 -22.75
C ASP A 686 -18.81 19.01 -21.49
N ARG A 687 -18.90 17.80 -20.93
CA ARG A 687 -18.25 17.40 -19.67
C ARG A 687 -16.74 17.54 -19.72
N ALA A 688 -16.13 17.09 -20.82
CA ALA A 688 -14.69 17.10 -20.98
C ALA A 688 -14.17 18.53 -21.15
N SER A 689 -14.92 19.37 -21.87
CA SER A 689 -14.66 20.81 -22.01
C SER A 689 -14.61 21.51 -20.65
N ILE A 690 -15.66 21.36 -19.84
CA ILE A 690 -15.74 21.98 -18.50
C ILE A 690 -14.58 21.57 -17.61
N ARG A 691 -14.23 20.27 -17.58
CA ARG A 691 -13.11 19.77 -16.76
C ARG A 691 -11.78 20.38 -17.18
N ARG A 692 -11.48 20.38 -18.48
CA ARG A 692 -10.24 20.94 -19.01
C ARG A 692 -10.14 22.43 -18.71
N THR A 693 -11.22 23.18 -18.88
CA THR A 693 -11.22 24.61 -18.60
C THR A 693 -11.07 24.90 -17.11
N SER A 694 -11.75 24.14 -16.25
CA SER A 694 -11.65 24.26 -14.79
C SER A 694 -10.22 23.98 -14.30
N ALA A 695 -9.59 22.91 -14.82
CA ALA A 695 -8.21 22.56 -14.50
C ALA A 695 -7.22 23.61 -15.03
N ALA A 696 -7.36 24.03 -16.29
CA ALA A 696 -6.45 25.00 -16.91
C ALA A 696 -6.46 26.38 -16.23
N LEU A 697 -7.61 26.78 -15.67
CA LEU A 697 -7.77 28.06 -14.97
C LEU A 697 -7.69 27.93 -13.44
N ASN A 698 -7.47 26.72 -12.91
CA ASN A 698 -7.54 26.42 -11.49
C ASN A 698 -8.81 26.94 -10.80
N LEU A 699 -9.95 26.77 -11.48
CA LEU A 699 -11.26 27.28 -11.06
C LEU A 699 -12.23 26.12 -10.83
N SER A 700 -12.67 25.92 -9.59
CA SER A 700 -13.70 24.95 -9.25
C SER A 700 -14.91 25.63 -8.59
N SER A 701 -16.03 25.67 -9.31
CA SER A 701 -17.34 26.14 -8.84
C SER A 701 -18.35 25.01 -8.69
N GLU A 702 -19.43 25.24 -7.94
CA GLU A 702 -20.57 24.30 -7.82
C GLU A 702 -21.18 23.92 -9.19
N ALA A 703 -21.20 24.86 -10.13
CA ALA A 703 -21.63 24.61 -11.50
C ALA A 703 -20.65 23.70 -12.25
N SER A 704 -19.36 24.02 -12.22
CA SER A 704 -18.32 23.25 -12.92
C SER A 704 -18.23 21.80 -12.42
N ARG A 705 -18.47 21.57 -11.13
CA ARG A 705 -18.51 20.24 -10.51
C ARG A 705 -19.64 19.40 -11.07
N ARG A 706 -20.84 19.97 -11.25
CA ARG A 706 -22.01 19.28 -11.82
C ARG A 706 -21.83 19.05 -13.31
N PHE A 707 -21.59 20.10 -14.09
CA PHE A 707 -21.41 19.97 -15.54
C PHE A 707 -20.21 19.10 -15.92
N GLY A 708 -19.14 19.15 -15.14
CA GLY A 708 -18.00 18.25 -15.31
C GLY A 708 -18.40 16.78 -15.19
N ARG A 709 -19.37 16.39 -14.37
CA ARG A 709 -19.84 14.98 -14.25
C ARG A 709 -20.92 14.63 -15.27
N GLY A 710 -21.70 15.63 -15.69
CA GLY A 710 -22.75 15.51 -16.69
C GLY A 710 -24.09 15.87 -16.09
N VAL A 711 -24.75 16.86 -16.69
CA VAL A 711 -26.12 17.24 -16.33
C VAL A 711 -27.01 16.94 -17.51
N ASP A 712 -28.19 16.39 -17.23
CA ASP A 712 -29.18 16.05 -18.27
C ASP A 712 -29.60 17.33 -19.02
N PRO A 713 -29.40 17.41 -20.34
CA PRO A 713 -29.86 18.58 -21.10
C PRO A 713 -31.38 18.77 -21.03
N ASP A 714 -32.16 17.75 -20.66
CA ASP A 714 -33.61 17.90 -20.55
C ASP A 714 -34.04 18.68 -19.29
N LEU A 715 -33.16 18.83 -18.30
CA LEU A 715 -33.42 19.59 -17.07
C LEU A 715 -33.40 21.11 -17.25
N THR A 716 -32.80 21.63 -18.33
CA THR A 716 -32.66 23.10 -18.51
C THR A 716 -34.01 23.81 -18.51
N ALA A 717 -34.99 23.28 -19.23
CA ALA A 717 -36.34 23.86 -19.31
C ALA A 717 -37.07 23.80 -17.95
N LEU A 718 -36.98 22.68 -17.23
CA LEU A 718 -37.56 22.53 -15.89
C LEU A 718 -36.97 23.54 -14.92
N ALA A 719 -35.64 23.62 -14.89
CA ALA A 719 -34.92 24.48 -13.96
C ALA A 719 -35.18 25.97 -14.24
N VAL A 720 -35.12 26.40 -15.51
CA VAL A 720 -35.43 27.79 -15.88
C VAL A 720 -36.89 28.13 -15.55
N ALA A 721 -37.85 27.26 -15.87
CA ALA A 721 -39.26 27.50 -15.52
C ALA A 721 -39.52 27.53 -14.01
N ARG A 722 -38.79 26.71 -13.23
CA ARG A 722 -38.83 26.74 -11.77
C ARG A 722 -38.24 28.03 -11.20
N ALA A 723 -37.08 28.45 -11.72
CA ALA A 723 -36.44 29.70 -11.33
C ALA A 723 -37.30 30.92 -11.70
N THR A 724 -37.93 30.95 -12.87
CA THR A 724 -38.84 32.04 -13.26
C THR A 724 -39.99 32.19 -12.26
N ARG A 725 -40.61 31.09 -11.83
CA ARG A 725 -41.72 31.13 -10.85
C ARG A 725 -41.25 31.61 -9.48
N LEU A 726 -40.13 31.11 -8.99
CA LEU A 726 -39.58 31.56 -7.70
C LEU A 726 -39.14 33.03 -7.76
N THR A 727 -38.57 33.49 -8.87
CA THR A 727 -38.24 34.91 -9.07
C THR A 727 -39.51 35.77 -9.05
N LEU A 728 -40.59 35.36 -9.70
CA LEU A 728 -41.86 36.08 -9.63
C LEU A 728 -42.42 36.14 -8.19
N GLU A 729 -42.31 35.04 -7.46
CA GLU A 729 -42.79 34.94 -6.08
C GLU A 729 -41.98 35.83 -5.12
N LEU A 730 -40.65 35.87 -5.29
CA LEU A 730 -39.73 36.46 -4.30
C LEU A 730 -39.19 37.84 -4.68
N ALA A 731 -39.14 38.16 -5.98
CA ALA A 731 -38.67 39.44 -6.50
C ALA A 731 -39.79 40.25 -7.19
N GLY A 732 -40.98 39.66 -7.37
CA GLY A 732 -42.10 40.26 -8.09
C GLY A 732 -41.85 40.32 -9.61
N GLY A 733 -42.55 41.26 -10.26
CA GLY A 733 -42.40 41.53 -11.69
C GLY A 733 -43.31 40.70 -12.60
N GLU A 734 -42.97 40.71 -13.89
CA GLU A 734 -43.73 40.08 -14.98
C GLU A 734 -42.81 39.20 -15.84
N ALA A 735 -43.18 37.94 -16.03
CA ALA A 735 -42.40 36.99 -16.84
C ALA A 735 -42.90 36.97 -18.28
N ALA A 736 -41.96 36.86 -19.23
CA ALA A 736 -42.27 36.65 -20.64
C ALA A 736 -43.03 35.34 -20.88
N ALA A 737 -43.88 35.30 -21.91
CA ALA A 737 -44.56 34.07 -22.31
C ALA A 737 -43.61 33.17 -23.11
N GLY A 738 -43.42 31.93 -22.63
CA GLY A 738 -42.54 30.93 -23.23
C GLY A 738 -41.07 30.98 -22.76
N LEU A 739 -40.25 30.11 -23.36
CA LEU A 739 -38.82 30.00 -23.13
C LEU A 739 -38.07 30.16 -24.47
N ALA A 740 -36.94 30.86 -24.47
CA ALA A 740 -36.01 30.83 -25.58
C ALA A 740 -35.19 29.54 -25.44
N ASP A 741 -35.47 28.53 -26.25
CA ASP A 741 -34.91 27.19 -26.09
C ASP A 741 -34.32 26.67 -27.40
N GLU A 742 -32.99 26.60 -27.45
CA GLU A 742 -32.23 26.07 -28.57
C GLU A 742 -31.62 24.72 -28.17
N TYR A 743 -32.00 23.63 -28.86
CA TYR A 743 -31.56 22.26 -28.54
C TYR A 743 -31.00 21.50 -29.75
N PRO A 744 -29.91 21.98 -30.38
CA PRO A 744 -29.30 21.31 -31.54
C PRO A 744 -28.70 19.94 -31.21
N GLY A 745 -28.35 19.68 -29.93
CA GLY A 745 -27.73 18.43 -29.48
C GLY A 745 -28.71 17.33 -29.05
N ALA A 746 -30.00 17.44 -29.37
CA ALA A 746 -31.01 16.46 -28.97
C ALA A 746 -30.69 15.05 -29.49
N LYS A 747 -30.85 14.04 -28.63
CA LYS A 747 -30.59 12.62 -28.96
C LYS A 747 -31.76 11.76 -28.48
N PRO A 748 -32.12 10.68 -29.19
CA PRO A 748 -33.17 9.78 -28.75
C PRO A 748 -32.82 9.12 -27.40
N PRO A 749 -33.83 8.74 -26.57
CA PRO A 749 -33.60 8.00 -25.34
C PRO A 749 -32.84 6.70 -25.60
N ARG A 750 -31.88 6.39 -24.72
CA ARG A 750 -31.12 5.13 -24.80
C ARG A 750 -32.04 3.99 -24.36
N ARG A 751 -32.02 2.89 -25.11
CA ARG A 751 -32.76 1.66 -24.80
C ARG A 751 -31.79 0.50 -24.64
N ILE A 752 -31.97 -0.29 -23.59
CA ILE A 752 -31.19 -1.49 -23.29
C ILE A 752 -32.13 -2.68 -23.28
N GLU A 753 -31.76 -3.74 -24.00
CA GLU A 753 -32.51 -5.00 -24.03
C GLU A 753 -31.68 -6.09 -23.38
N PHE A 754 -32.27 -6.79 -22.41
CA PHE A 754 -31.60 -7.90 -21.72
C PHE A 754 -32.63 -8.88 -21.13
N ARG A 755 -32.20 -10.08 -20.79
CA ARG A 755 -33.01 -11.06 -20.05
C ARG A 755 -32.73 -10.92 -18.56
N PRO A 756 -33.75 -10.89 -17.68
CA PRO A 756 -33.54 -10.76 -16.23
C PRO A 756 -32.50 -11.73 -15.64
N ARG A 757 -32.46 -12.99 -16.13
CA ARG A 757 -31.45 -14.00 -15.72
C ARG A 757 -29.99 -13.57 -15.93
N GLN A 758 -29.71 -12.60 -16.80
CA GLN A 758 -28.35 -12.08 -16.97
C GLN A 758 -27.87 -11.33 -15.72
N ILE A 759 -28.78 -10.70 -14.96
CA ILE A 759 -28.47 -10.09 -13.67
C ILE A 759 -28.07 -11.17 -12.67
N ASP A 760 -28.82 -12.28 -12.61
CA ASP A 760 -28.50 -13.40 -11.72
C ASP A 760 -27.11 -13.96 -11.97
N VAL A 761 -26.73 -14.09 -13.24
CA VAL A 761 -25.40 -14.58 -13.66
C VAL A 761 -24.30 -13.60 -13.32
N LEU A 762 -24.57 -12.28 -13.32
CA LEU A 762 -23.57 -11.28 -12.94
C LEU A 762 -23.37 -11.22 -11.43
N LEU A 763 -24.46 -11.22 -10.67
CA LEU A 763 -24.42 -11.03 -9.22
C LEU A 763 -24.21 -12.32 -8.43
N GLY A 764 -24.59 -13.49 -8.98
CA GLY A 764 -24.51 -14.77 -8.29
C GLY A 764 -25.63 -14.99 -7.27
N VAL A 765 -26.73 -14.24 -7.39
CA VAL A 765 -27.94 -14.34 -6.56
C VAL A 765 -29.16 -14.27 -7.48
N GLN A 766 -30.24 -14.98 -7.14
CA GLN A 766 -31.44 -15.03 -7.97
C GLN A 766 -32.42 -13.91 -7.58
N PHE A 767 -32.85 -13.13 -8.57
CA PHE A 767 -33.94 -12.17 -8.43
C PHE A 767 -35.15 -12.58 -9.27
N SER A 768 -36.36 -12.37 -8.75
CA SER A 768 -37.57 -12.56 -9.54
C SER A 768 -37.66 -11.47 -10.63
N ALA A 769 -38.31 -11.78 -11.76
CA ALA A 769 -38.48 -10.81 -12.84
C ALA A 769 -39.29 -9.59 -12.36
N GLU A 770 -40.26 -9.81 -11.47
CA GLU A 770 -41.06 -8.77 -10.84
C GLU A 770 -40.21 -7.85 -9.97
N GLN A 771 -39.27 -8.40 -9.18
CA GLN A 771 -38.35 -7.60 -8.37
C GLN A 771 -37.45 -6.71 -9.23
N VAL A 772 -36.91 -7.26 -10.32
CA VAL A 772 -36.07 -6.51 -11.27
C VAL A 772 -36.88 -5.37 -11.91
N VAL A 773 -38.10 -5.67 -12.37
CA VAL A 773 -38.99 -4.67 -12.98
C VAL A 773 -39.34 -3.58 -11.98
N GLN A 774 -39.78 -3.94 -10.76
CA GLN A 774 -40.16 -2.95 -9.74
C GLN A 774 -38.97 -2.05 -9.39
N THR A 775 -37.80 -2.63 -9.14
CA THR A 775 -36.59 -1.87 -8.79
C THR A 775 -36.20 -0.86 -9.87
N LEU A 776 -36.22 -1.29 -11.13
CA LEU A 776 -35.91 -0.42 -12.25
C LEU A 776 -36.98 0.66 -12.46
N ASP A 777 -38.25 0.35 -12.21
CA ASP A 777 -39.34 1.32 -12.29
C ASP A 777 -39.24 2.39 -11.18
N ASP A 778 -38.97 1.99 -9.94
CA ASP A 778 -38.76 2.89 -8.80
C ASP A 778 -37.57 3.85 -9.05
N LEU A 779 -36.54 3.37 -9.75
CA LEU A 779 -35.40 4.18 -10.18
C LEU A 779 -35.68 5.04 -11.44
N GLY A 780 -36.82 4.86 -12.10
CA GLY A 780 -37.28 5.62 -13.26
C GLY A 780 -36.88 5.08 -14.64
N PHE A 781 -36.44 3.83 -14.75
CA PHE A 781 -35.93 3.20 -15.99
C PHE A 781 -37.00 2.64 -16.96
N GLN A 782 -38.29 2.92 -16.72
CA GLN A 782 -39.42 2.54 -17.60
C GLN A 782 -39.31 1.13 -18.22
N PRO A 783 -39.22 0.07 -17.39
CA PRO A 783 -39.05 -1.30 -17.85
C PRO A 783 -40.29 -1.81 -18.59
N GLN A 784 -40.10 -2.38 -19.77
CA GLN A 784 -41.16 -2.93 -20.63
C GLN A 784 -40.89 -4.41 -20.93
N PRO A 785 -41.67 -5.35 -20.35
CA PRO A 785 -41.55 -6.77 -20.65
C PRO A 785 -41.95 -7.07 -22.10
N ALA A 786 -41.16 -7.90 -22.79
CA ALA A 786 -41.46 -8.44 -24.11
C ALA A 786 -42.00 -9.88 -24.02
N SER A 787 -42.69 -10.33 -25.07
CA SER A 787 -43.35 -11.65 -25.11
C SER A 787 -42.39 -12.85 -25.11
N ASP A 788 -41.12 -12.63 -25.47
CA ASP A 788 -40.06 -13.65 -25.50
C ASP A 788 -39.30 -13.78 -24.17
N GLY A 789 -39.71 -13.03 -23.13
CA GLY A 789 -39.06 -13.00 -21.81
C GLY A 789 -37.88 -12.02 -21.71
N THR A 790 -37.64 -11.21 -22.73
CA THR A 790 -36.69 -10.08 -22.70
C THR A 790 -37.32 -8.86 -22.02
N LEU A 791 -36.52 -8.05 -21.34
CA LEU A 791 -36.92 -6.76 -20.79
C LEU A 791 -36.28 -5.64 -21.61
N ARG A 792 -37.10 -4.71 -22.12
CA ARG A 792 -36.64 -3.48 -22.78
C ARG A 792 -36.73 -2.34 -21.78
N VAL A 793 -35.60 -1.71 -21.50
CA VAL A 793 -35.47 -0.66 -20.47
C VAL A 793 -35.08 0.65 -21.13
N THR A 794 -35.80 1.72 -20.83
CA THR A 794 -35.49 3.07 -21.34
C THR A 794 -34.73 3.84 -20.26
N VAL A 795 -33.46 4.16 -20.53
CA VAL A 795 -32.61 4.88 -19.58
C VAL A 795 -33.12 6.32 -19.43
N PRO A 796 -33.41 6.79 -18.21
CA PRO A 796 -33.85 8.16 -17.99
C PRO A 796 -32.72 9.14 -18.31
N GLY A 797 -33.06 10.36 -18.71
CA GLY A 797 -32.10 11.36 -19.18
C GLY A 797 -30.97 11.65 -18.18
N TRP A 798 -31.29 11.70 -16.88
CA TRP A 798 -30.31 11.92 -15.81
C TRP A 798 -29.35 10.75 -15.55
N ARG A 799 -29.60 9.57 -16.12
CA ARG A 799 -28.72 8.38 -16.05
C ARG A 799 -28.06 8.03 -17.38
N ARG A 800 -28.17 8.89 -18.39
CA ARG A 800 -27.71 8.61 -19.77
C ARG A 800 -26.19 8.50 -19.92
N PHE A 801 -25.46 8.92 -18.90
CA PHE A 801 -24.03 9.17 -18.90
C PHE A 801 -23.23 8.10 -18.15
N ASP A 802 -23.90 7.30 -17.33
CA ASP A 802 -23.39 6.19 -16.54
C ASP A 802 -23.99 4.84 -16.99
N VAL A 803 -25.29 4.79 -17.31
CA VAL A 803 -25.94 3.53 -17.73
C VAL A 803 -25.88 3.32 -19.25
N GLU A 804 -25.15 2.30 -19.68
CA GLU A 804 -24.89 1.97 -21.08
C GLU A 804 -25.32 0.55 -21.49
N GLY A 805 -25.47 -0.38 -20.54
CA GLY A 805 -25.79 -1.78 -20.81
C GLY A 805 -26.26 -2.60 -19.60
N PRO A 806 -26.37 -3.94 -19.75
CA PRO A 806 -26.96 -4.80 -18.74
C PRO A 806 -26.17 -4.93 -17.42
N ALA A 807 -24.85 -4.70 -17.45
CA ALA A 807 -24.03 -4.72 -16.23
C ALA A 807 -24.38 -3.57 -15.30
N ASP A 808 -24.58 -2.37 -15.86
CA ASP A 808 -24.95 -1.19 -15.07
C ASP A 808 -26.38 -1.32 -14.52
N LEU A 809 -27.29 -1.98 -15.26
CA LEU A 809 -28.61 -2.36 -14.72
C LEU A 809 -28.52 -3.41 -13.61
N ALA A 810 -27.56 -4.34 -13.69
CA ALA A 810 -27.31 -5.31 -12.62
C ALA A 810 -26.75 -4.63 -11.36
N GLU A 811 -25.89 -3.62 -11.50
CA GLU A 811 -25.44 -2.78 -10.39
C GLU A 811 -26.63 -2.08 -9.71
N GLU A 812 -27.51 -1.42 -10.48
CA GLU A 812 -28.69 -0.76 -9.92
C GLU A 812 -29.59 -1.72 -9.13
N VAL A 813 -29.87 -2.90 -9.69
CA VAL A 813 -30.66 -3.92 -8.98
C VAL A 813 -29.93 -4.44 -7.75
N GLY A 814 -28.63 -4.73 -7.85
CA GLY A 814 -27.82 -5.24 -6.74
C GLY A 814 -27.70 -4.25 -5.58
N ARG A 815 -27.56 -2.95 -5.89
CA ARG A 815 -27.44 -1.85 -4.93
C ARG A 815 -28.75 -1.58 -4.18
N ILE A 816 -29.87 -1.59 -4.90
CA ILE A 816 -31.19 -1.44 -4.29
C ILE A 816 -31.62 -2.72 -3.57
N ALA A 817 -31.30 -3.92 -4.03
CA ALA A 817 -31.57 -5.13 -3.24
C ALA A 817 -30.64 -5.24 -2.01
N GLY A 818 -29.40 -4.78 -2.15
CA GLY A 818 -28.34 -4.87 -1.16
C GLY A 818 -27.32 -5.96 -1.51
N PHE A 819 -26.05 -5.57 -1.72
CA PHE A 819 -24.95 -6.50 -1.99
C PHE A 819 -24.68 -7.50 -0.85
N ASP A 820 -25.17 -7.21 0.36
CA ASP A 820 -25.11 -8.15 1.47
C ASP A 820 -25.86 -9.47 1.20
N LEU A 821 -26.82 -9.48 0.27
CA LEU A 821 -27.55 -10.69 -0.15
C LEU A 821 -26.72 -11.61 -1.06
N VAL A 822 -25.65 -11.10 -1.68
CA VAL A 822 -24.80 -11.89 -2.59
C VAL A 822 -24.06 -12.96 -1.79
N PRO A 823 -24.24 -14.26 -2.05
CA PRO A 823 -23.60 -15.29 -1.24
C PRO A 823 -22.07 -15.26 -1.38
N SER A 824 -21.36 -15.77 -0.38
CA SER A 824 -19.91 -15.95 -0.43
C SER A 824 -19.59 -17.35 -0.98
N THR A 825 -19.34 -17.47 -2.29
CA THR A 825 -19.02 -18.75 -2.96
C THR A 825 -17.60 -18.76 -3.50
N MET A 826 -16.94 -19.92 -3.55
CA MET A 826 -15.65 -20.04 -4.24
C MET A 826 -15.87 -20.30 -5.74
N PRO A 827 -15.04 -19.73 -6.63
CA PRO A 827 -15.12 -19.98 -8.07
C PRO A 827 -15.06 -21.48 -8.39
N LYS A 828 -16.10 -21.99 -9.05
CA LYS A 828 -16.18 -23.38 -9.53
C LYS A 828 -15.58 -23.48 -10.93
N GLY A 829 -14.89 -24.56 -11.27
CA GLY A 829 -14.35 -24.77 -12.62
C GLY A 829 -12.97 -25.40 -12.65
N ALA A 830 -12.40 -25.49 -13.85
CA ALA A 830 -11.03 -25.94 -14.04
C ALA A 830 -10.03 -24.91 -13.49
N LEU A 831 -8.93 -25.37 -12.91
CA LEU A 831 -7.82 -24.50 -12.58
C LEU A 831 -7.11 -24.06 -13.87
N PRO A 832 -6.56 -22.82 -13.92
CA PRO A 832 -5.77 -22.38 -15.06
C PRO A 832 -4.56 -23.30 -15.30
N THR A 833 -4.23 -23.53 -16.58
CA THR A 833 -3.00 -24.24 -16.95
C THR A 833 -1.78 -23.50 -16.40
N PRO A 834 -0.80 -24.18 -15.78
CA PRO A 834 0.44 -23.54 -15.33
C PRO A 834 1.12 -22.76 -16.46
N ARG A 835 1.59 -21.55 -16.18
CA ARG A 835 2.26 -20.73 -17.19
C ARG A 835 3.62 -21.30 -17.58
N LEU A 836 4.01 -21.11 -18.83
CA LEU A 836 5.32 -21.50 -19.36
C LEU A 836 6.48 -20.66 -18.80
N ASP A 837 6.21 -19.42 -18.42
CA ASP A 837 7.17 -18.47 -17.80
C ASP A 837 7.24 -18.59 -16.26
N GLY A 838 6.54 -19.57 -15.67
CA GLY A 838 6.60 -19.86 -14.23
C GLY A 838 5.94 -18.78 -13.35
N ASP A 839 6.42 -18.63 -12.12
CA ASP A 839 5.97 -17.61 -11.16
C ASP A 839 6.82 -16.32 -11.20
N GLY A 840 7.46 -16.07 -12.35
CA GLY A 840 8.38 -14.95 -12.52
C GLY A 840 9.67 -15.06 -11.70
N GLY A 841 9.94 -16.21 -11.05
CA GLY A 841 11.11 -16.39 -10.18
C GLY A 841 10.87 -15.98 -8.73
N PHE A 842 9.61 -15.77 -8.32
CA PHE A 842 9.29 -15.39 -6.94
C PHE A 842 9.70 -16.45 -5.91
N ALA A 843 9.49 -17.74 -6.21
CA ALA A 843 9.94 -18.81 -5.33
C ALA A 843 11.47 -18.80 -5.15
N ASP A 844 12.20 -18.41 -6.20
CA ASP A 844 13.64 -18.25 -6.14
C ASP A 844 14.04 -17.01 -5.34
N GLU A 845 13.36 -15.88 -5.50
CA GLU A 845 13.58 -14.70 -4.67
C GLU A 845 13.37 -15.02 -3.19
N LEU A 846 12.29 -15.71 -2.85
CA LEU A 846 12.00 -16.10 -1.46
C LEU A 846 13.07 -17.06 -0.91
N ARG A 847 13.57 -17.98 -1.73
CA ARG A 847 14.70 -18.84 -1.37
C ARG A 847 15.95 -18.00 -1.06
N ALA A 848 16.32 -17.06 -1.94
CA ALA A 848 17.46 -16.17 -1.72
C ALA A 848 17.31 -15.35 -0.43
N ARG A 849 16.15 -14.73 -0.22
CA ARG A 849 15.84 -13.95 0.98
C ARG A 849 15.94 -14.79 2.25
N ARG A 850 15.33 -15.99 2.27
CA ARG A 850 15.39 -16.92 3.42
C ARG A 850 16.83 -17.39 3.71
N THR A 851 17.63 -17.66 2.67
CA THR A 851 19.05 -18.02 2.84
C THR A 851 19.87 -16.88 3.46
N LEU A 852 19.69 -15.65 2.99
CA LEU A 852 20.42 -14.49 3.53
C LEU A 852 19.99 -14.14 4.97
N ALA A 853 18.69 -14.26 5.27
CA ALA A 853 18.20 -14.14 6.63
C ALA A 853 18.79 -15.23 7.54
N ALA A 854 18.85 -16.48 7.07
CA ALA A 854 19.48 -17.58 7.81
C ALA A 854 21.00 -17.37 8.02
N ALA A 855 21.67 -16.67 7.10
CA ALA A 855 23.07 -16.26 7.23
C ALA A 855 23.28 -15.06 8.19
N GLY A 856 22.21 -14.53 8.80
CA GLY A 856 22.29 -13.48 9.81
C GLY A 856 22.04 -12.05 9.32
N LEU A 857 21.67 -11.87 8.04
CA LEU A 857 21.46 -10.55 7.45
C LEU A 857 20.01 -10.07 7.59
N GLN A 858 19.83 -8.77 7.79
CA GLN A 858 18.52 -8.13 7.88
C GLN A 858 18.09 -7.58 6.51
N GLU A 859 16.90 -7.94 6.05
CA GLU A 859 16.35 -7.39 4.81
C GLU A 859 15.93 -5.93 5.01
N VAL A 860 16.26 -5.08 4.04
CA VAL A 860 15.78 -3.69 3.93
C VAL A 860 15.10 -3.46 2.58
N ILE A 861 14.23 -2.45 2.52
CA ILE A 861 13.58 -1.97 1.29
C ILE A 861 13.97 -0.52 1.10
N THR A 862 14.69 -0.21 0.02
CA THR A 862 15.13 1.15 -0.30
C THR A 862 14.37 1.71 -1.50
N TYR A 863 14.32 3.05 -1.59
CA TYR A 863 13.71 3.76 -2.72
C TYR A 863 14.41 3.42 -4.03
N SER A 864 13.61 3.28 -5.09
CA SER A 864 14.12 3.01 -6.43
C SER A 864 14.69 4.25 -7.12
N LEU A 865 14.16 5.44 -6.77
CA LEU A 865 14.72 6.73 -7.17
C LEU A 865 15.67 7.24 -6.08
N VAL A 866 16.88 7.62 -6.50
CA VAL A 866 17.97 8.05 -5.63
C VAL A 866 18.56 9.38 -6.09
N ASP A 867 19.43 9.93 -5.26
CA ASP A 867 20.15 11.17 -5.54
C ASP A 867 21.15 10.94 -6.68
N PRO A 868 21.21 11.79 -7.71
CA PRO A 868 22.19 11.66 -8.80
C PRO A 868 23.65 11.71 -8.32
N GLY A 869 23.93 12.42 -7.22
CA GLY A 869 25.23 12.49 -6.55
C GLY A 869 25.63 11.20 -5.82
N MET A 870 24.70 10.28 -5.54
CA MET A 870 25.01 8.99 -4.90
C MET A 870 26.04 8.19 -5.72
N ALA A 871 25.96 8.24 -7.05
CA ALA A 871 26.95 7.58 -7.91
C ALA A 871 28.35 8.19 -7.77
N ALA A 872 28.45 9.51 -7.61
CA ALA A 872 29.72 10.19 -7.39
C ALA A 872 30.32 9.84 -6.01
N ASP A 873 29.48 9.71 -4.99
CA ASP A 873 29.93 9.33 -3.64
C ASP A 873 30.60 7.95 -3.60
N LEU A 874 30.22 7.06 -4.51
CA LEU A 874 30.77 5.70 -4.65
C LEU A 874 32.01 5.60 -5.54
N SER A 875 32.53 6.70 -6.08
CA SER A 875 33.67 6.71 -7.00
C SER A 875 34.93 7.31 -6.38
N VAL A 876 36.11 6.81 -6.75
CA VAL A 876 37.39 7.36 -6.27
C VAL A 876 37.94 8.43 -7.22
N GLY A 877 37.64 8.35 -8.53
CA GLY A 877 37.99 9.36 -9.53
C GLY A 877 36.79 9.97 -10.28
N PRO A 878 36.97 11.14 -10.92
CA PRO A 878 35.92 11.82 -11.69
C PRO A 878 35.50 11.09 -12.97
N ASP A 879 36.36 10.23 -13.53
CA ASP A 879 36.10 9.44 -14.75
C ASP A 879 35.38 8.10 -14.49
N ASP A 880 35.13 7.75 -13.22
CA ASP A 880 34.58 6.44 -12.82
C ASP A 880 33.04 6.38 -12.85
N ALA A 881 32.37 7.54 -12.90
CA ALA A 881 30.91 7.63 -12.98
C ALA A 881 30.52 8.15 -14.36
N ASP A 882 29.86 7.32 -15.17
CA ASP A 882 29.22 7.78 -16.41
C ASP A 882 27.82 8.34 -16.11
N PRO A 883 27.62 9.67 -16.16
CA PRO A 883 26.32 10.26 -15.88
C PRO A 883 25.27 9.92 -16.96
N GLN A 884 25.69 9.47 -18.15
CA GLN A 884 24.78 9.03 -19.21
C GLN A 884 24.23 7.62 -18.97
N ALA A 885 24.83 6.85 -18.07
CA ALA A 885 24.34 5.52 -17.69
C ALA A 885 23.13 5.58 -16.72
N LEU A 886 22.76 6.77 -16.23
CA LEU A 886 21.67 6.98 -15.28
C LEU A 886 20.34 7.30 -15.99
N LEU A 887 19.31 6.50 -15.73
CA LEU A 887 17.96 6.81 -16.20
C LEU A 887 17.31 7.86 -15.31
N ARG A 888 16.81 8.93 -15.94
CA ARG A 888 16.21 10.08 -15.25
C ARG A 888 14.69 10.08 -15.39
N VAL A 889 14.03 10.48 -14.32
CA VAL A 889 12.61 10.85 -14.34
C VAL A 889 12.48 12.29 -14.83
N GLU A 890 11.47 12.58 -15.65
CA GLU A 890 11.26 13.90 -16.27
C GLU A 890 10.65 14.91 -15.31
N ASN A 891 9.73 14.44 -14.46
CA ASN A 891 8.99 15.21 -13.48
C ASN A 891 9.19 14.64 -12.07
N PRO A 892 10.43 14.61 -11.54
CA PRO A 892 10.67 14.07 -10.21
C PRO A 892 10.09 15.00 -9.13
N HIS A 893 9.69 14.41 -8.00
CA HIS A 893 9.24 15.15 -6.81
C HIS A 893 10.34 16.05 -6.23
N SER A 894 11.59 15.59 -6.30
CA SER A 894 12.76 16.27 -5.77
C SER A 894 14.01 15.87 -6.54
N ILE A 895 15.10 16.63 -6.38
CA ILE A 895 16.38 16.32 -7.04
C ILE A 895 16.97 15.03 -6.46
N GLU A 896 16.78 14.82 -5.16
CA GLU A 896 17.22 13.66 -4.38
C GLU A 896 16.52 12.35 -4.80
N HIS A 897 15.42 12.44 -5.57
CA HIS A 897 14.68 11.30 -6.12
C HIS A 897 14.49 11.44 -7.64
N SER A 898 15.53 11.87 -8.36
CA SER A 898 15.45 12.17 -9.80
C SER A 898 16.00 11.10 -10.74
N VAL A 899 16.72 10.10 -10.22
CA VAL A 899 17.34 9.04 -11.04
C VAL A 899 17.05 7.65 -10.52
N LEU A 900 16.82 6.68 -11.42
CA LEU A 900 16.71 5.27 -11.05
C LEU A 900 18.07 4.73 -10.63
N ARG A 901 18.10 3.96 -9.53
CA ARG A 901 19.35 3.41 -9.00
C ARG A 901 20.01 2.42 -9.98
N PRO A 902 21.32 2.57 -10.29
CA PRO A 902 22.05 1.63 -11.13
C PRO A 902 22.67 0.44 -10.37
N SER A 903 22.68 0.50 -9.04
CA SER A 903 23.28 -0.48 -8.13
C SER A 903 22.60 -0.39 -6.76
N LEU A 904 22.59 -1.50 -6.02
CA LEU A 904 22.10 -1.60 -4.65
C LEU A 904 23.18 -1.22 -3.62
N ILE A 905 24.47 -1.27 -3.97
CA ILE A 905 25.58 -0.91 -3.06
C ILE A 905 25.35 0.47 -2.44
N GLY A 906 25.04 1.48 -3.26
CA GLY A 906 24.77 2.84 -2.78
C GLY A 906 23.59 2.91 -1.81
N SER A 907 22.46 2.36 -2.23
CA SER A 907 21.23 2.36 -1.44
C SER A 907 21.44 1.68 -0.07
N LEU A 908 22.15 0.56 -0.04
CA LEU A 908 22.47 -0.18 1.18
C LEU A 908 23.45 0.57 2.09
N LEU A 909 24.47 1.25 1.54
CA LEU A 909 25.39 2.07 2.33
C LEU A 909 24.68 3.26 2.98
N TYR A 910 23.77 3.92 2.26
CA TYR A 910 22.95 5.01 2.81
C TYR A 910 21.98 4.51 3.89
N ALA A 911 21.42 3.30 3.75
CA ALA A 911 20.61 2.68 4.79
C ALA A 911 21.46 2.26 6.01
N MET A 912 22.69 1.80 5.80
CA MET A 912 23.61 1.36 6.86
C MET A 912 24.12 2.53 7.72
N ARG A 913 24.52 3.64 7.09
CA ARG A 913 25.13 4.81 7.76
C ARG A 913 24.38 5.30 9.02
N PRO A 914 23.06 5.56 9.00
CA PRO A 914 22.34 5.99 10.21
C PRO A 914 22.27 4.89 11.28
N ASN A 915 22.25 3.61 10.88
CA ASN A 915 22.23 2.47 11.80
C ASN A 915 23.56 2.32 12.56
N LEU A 916 24.69 2.58 11.90
CA LEU A 916 26.02 2.53 12.53
C LEU A 916 26.20 3.55 13.67
N ARG A 917 25.40 4.63 13.69
CA ARG A 917 25.38 5.58 14.81
C ARG A 917 24.76 5.00 16.07
N GLN A 918 24.01 3.91 15.95
CA GLN A 918 23.26 3.28 17.05
C GLN A 918 23.73 1.85 17.36
N ARG A 919 24.46 1.21 16.44
CA ARG A 919 24.90 -0.18 16.53
C ARG A 919 26.33 -0.33 16.02
N ASP A 920 27.11 -1.18 16.69
CA ASP A 920 28.48 -1.54 16.31
C ASP A 920 28.52 -2.62 15.21
N ARG A 921 27.43 -3.36 15.01
CA ARG A 921 27.26 -4.41 13.99
C ARG A 921 26.02 -4.17 13.14
N VAL A 922 26.20 -4.12 11.83
CA VAL A 922 25.11 -3.93 10.85
C VAL A 922 25.33 -4.86 9.65
N LEU A 923 24.40 -5.78 9.44
CA LEU A 923 24.39 -6.73 8.32
C LEU A 923 23.08 -6.58 7.56
N LEU A 924 23.10 -5.96 6.38
CA LEU A 924 21.91 -5.69 5.59
C LEU A 924 22.01 -6.35 4.23
N TYR A 925 20.85 -6.72 3.69
CA TYR A 925 20.73 -7.08 2.29
C TYR A 925 19.44 -6.52 1.69
N GLU A 926 19.42 -6.40 0.37
CA GLU A 926 18.20 -6.13 -0.39
C GLU A 926 18.23 -6.96 -1.67
N LEU A 927 17.07 -7.53 -2.05
CA LEU A 927 16.84 -8.06 -3.39
C LEU A 927 15.78 -7.17 -4.05
N ALA A 928 16.22 -6.41 -5.04
CA ALA A 928 15.36 -5.46 -5.75
C ALA A 928 15.88 -5.17 -7.16
N ARG A 929 15.10 -4.40 -7.93
CA ARG A 929 15.46 -4.02 -9.29
C ARG A 929 16.46 -2.87 -9.33
N THR A 930 17.33 -2.89 -10.34
CA THR A 930 18.26 -1.83 -10.71
C THR A 930 18.10 -1.55 -12.19
N TRP A 931 18.44 -0.33 -12.62
CA TRP A 931 18.29 0.08 -14.00
C TRP A 931 19.57 0.69 -14.55
N ARG A 932 19.89 0.33 -15.78
CA ARG A 932 20.97 0.97 -16.55
C ARG A 932 20.39 1.51 -17.85
N ALA A 933 20.88 2.68 -18.27
CA ALA A 933 20.56 3.18 -19.60
C ALA A 933 21.38 2.41 -20.65
N SER A 934 20.72 1.89 -21.69
CA SER A 934 21.39 1.45 -22.92
C SER A 934 21.73 2.65 -23.81
N ALA A 935 22.44 2.41 -24.92
CA ALA A 935 22.88 3.48 -25.83
C ALA A 935 21.71 4.28 -26.46
N ASP A 936 20.54 3.68 -26.57
CA ASP A 936 19.27 4.30 -27.01
C ASP A 936 18.42 4.84 -25.83
N GLN A 937 18.99 4.86 -24.61
CA GLN A 937 18.35 5.18 -23.34
C GLN A 937 17.23 4.22 -22.90
N SER A 938 16.98 3.11 -23.60
CA SER A 938 16.04 2.09 -23.13
C SER A 938 16.47 1.55 -21.75
N PRO A 939 15.52 1.23 -20.85
CA PRO A 939 15.86 0.68 -19.55
C PRO A 939 16.30 -0.78 -19.64
N ASP A 940 17.52 -1.09 -19.21
CA ASP A 940 17.92 -2.45 -18.82
C ASP A 940 17.55 -2.66 -17.35
N GLU A 941 16.36 -3.21 -17.12
CA GLU A 941 15.80 -3.48 -15.80
C GLU A 941 16.12 -4.92 -15.37
N ARG A 942 16.90 -5.08 -14.29
CA ARG A 942 17.34 -6.38 -13.77
C ARG A 942 17.18 -6.50 -12.27
N ARG A 943 16.93 -7.70 -11.78
CA ARG A 943 16.95 -8.00 -10.33
C ARG A 943 18.39 -8.19 -9.88
N HIS A 944 18.75 -7.55 -8.77
CA HIS A 944 20.03 -7.74 -8.11
C HIS A 944 19.82 -8.11 -6.64
N VAL A 945 20.79 -8.83 -6.09
CA VAL A 945 20.97 -9.02 -4.64
C VAL A 945 22.16 -8.19 -4.21
N GLY A 946 21.93 -7.21 -3.35
CA GLY A 946 22.97 -6.40 -2.70
C GLY A 946 23.14 -6.81 -1.24
N ILE A 947 24.39 -6.79 -0.75
CA ILE A 947 24.77 -7.13 0.61
C ILE A 947 25.72 -6.05 1.13
N VAL A 948 25.53 -5.61 2.38
CA VAL A 948 26.52 -4.81 3.13
C VAL A 948 26.68 -5.35 4.55
N MET A 949 27.93 -5.48 4.99
CA MET A 949 28.27 -6.05 6.30
C MET A 949 29.39 -5.23 6.95
N VAL A 950 29.20 -4.88 8.22
CA VAL A 950 30.19 -4.13 9.01
C VAL A 950 30.09 -4.49 10.50
N GLY A 951 31.23 -4.43 11.18
CA GLY A 951 31.31 -4.60 12.63
C GLY A 951 31.94 -5.92 13.09
N PRO A 952 31.76 -6.29 14.37
CA PRO A 952 32.29 -7.53 14.91
C PRO A 952 31.63 -8.77 14.27
N ARG A 953 32.42 -9.84 14.11
CA ARG A 953 31.98 -11.11 13.49
C ARG A 953 30.81 -11.72 14.25
N ALA A 954 30.91 -11.71 15.57
CA ALA A 954 29.87 -12.18 16.46
C ALA A 954 29.34 -11.06 17.38
N PRO A 955 28.08 -11.16 17.85
CA PRO A 955 27.58 -10.34 18.94
C PRO A 955 28.42 -10.50 20.20
N ARG A 956 28.42 -9.50 21.08
CA ARG A 956 29.11 -9.59 22.37
C ARG A 956 28.58 -10.77 23.18
N HIS A 957 29.45 -11.72 23.49
CA HIS A 957 29.16 -12.91 24.29
C HIS A 957 30.34 -13.25 25.21
N TRP A 958 30.08 -13.84 26.37
CA TRP A 958 31.11 -14.11 27.39
C TRP A 958 32.18 -15.13 26.95
N SER A 959 31.89 -15.94 25.93
CA SER A 959 32.69 -17.09 25.53
C SER A 959 33.41 -16.94 24.18
N GLU A 960 33.31 -15.78 23.52
CA GLU A 960 33.85 -15.58 22.17
C GLU A 960 34.96 -14.53 22.16
N SER A 961 35.89 -14.69 21.21
CA SER A 961 37.05 -13.81 21.02
C SER A 961 36.77 -12.68 20.03
N ASP A 962 37.40 -11.52 20.27
CA ASP A 962 37.29 -10.28 19.49
C ASP A 962 37.79 -10.43 18.03
N GLY A 963 36.87 -10.61 17.08
CA GLY A 963 37.16 -10.59 15.65
C GLY A 963 36.24 -9.63 14.90
N THR A 964 36.80 -8.86 13.96
CA THR A 964 36.04 -8.01 13.03
C THR A 964 35.75 -8.78 11.74
N LEU A 965 34.61 -8.48 11.10
CA LEU A 965 34.29 -9.03 9.80
C LEU A 965 35.35 -8.65 8.75
N ASP A 966 35.67 -9.57 7.85
CA ASP A 966 36.61 -9.41 6.75
C ASP A 966 36.05 -9.97 5.42
N PHE A 967 36.86 -9.88 4.36
CA PHE A 967 36.47 -10.30 3.00
C PHE A 967 35.91 -11.73 2.94
N PHE A 968 36.43 -12.66 3.75
CA PHE A 968 36.00 -14.05 3.70
C PHE A 968 34.62 -14.26 4.34
N ASP A 969 34.18 -13.37 5.24
CA ASP A 969 32.83 -13.42 5.81
C ASP A 969 31.77 -13.09 4.74
N VAL A 970 31.95 -12.01 3.98
CA VAL A 970 31.02 -11.67 2.88
C VAL A 970 31.10 -12.68 1.75
N LYS A 971 32.30 -13.23 1.46
CA LYS A 971 32.45 -14.33 0.51
C LYS A 971 31.66 -15.55 0.95
N GLY A 972 31.72 -15.92 2.24
CA GLY A 972 30.95 -17.05 2.79
C GLY A 972 29.44 -16.86 2.65
N VAL A 973 28.92 -15.64 2.81
CA VAL A 973 27.51 -15.32 2.56
C VAL A 973 27.14 -15.49 1.08
N VAL A 974 28.01 -15.02 0.17
CA VAL A 974 27.82 -15.22 -1.29
C VAL A 974 27.87 -16.70 -1.66
N ASP A 975 28.83 -17.45 -1.14
CA ASP A 975 28.94 -18.91 -1.34
C ASP A 975 27.68 -19.63 -0.84
N ALA A 976 27.14 -19.25 0.32
CA ALA A 976 25.89 -19.81 0.86
C ALA A 976 24.68 -19.50 -0.05
N LEU A 977 24.60 -18.28 -0.58
CA LEU A 977 23.55 -17.89 -1.53
C LEU A 977 23.62 -18.72 -2.81
N LEU A 978 24.80 -18.84 -3.42
CA LEU A 978 25.00 -19.61 -4.65
C LEU A 978 24.79 -21.11 -4.44
N ALA A 979 25.20 -21.65 -3.29
CA ALA A 979 24.94 -23.04 -2.90
C ALA A 979 23.43 -23.34 -2.80
N ALA A 980 22.61 -22.40 -2.34
CA ALA A 980 21.15 -22.55 -2.33
C ALA A 980 20.53 -22.69 -3.74
N PHE A 981 21.26 -22.28 -4.77
CA PHE A 981 20.92 -22.47 -6.18
C PHE A 981 21.75 -23.56 -6.88
N ARG A 982 22.61 -24.27 -6.13
CA ARG A 982 23.50 -25.33 -6.64
C ARG A 982 24.48 -24.83 -7.68
N ILE A 983 24.97 -23.60 -7.49
CA ILE A 983 25.93 -22.96 -8.39
C ILE A 983 27.31 -23.05 -7.76
N SER A 984 28.26 -23.61 -8.53
CA SER A 984 29.68 -23.58 -8.18
C SER A 984 30.33 -22.41 -8.91
N ALA A 985 30.71 -21.37 -8.17
CA ALA A 985 31.35 -20.18 -8.72
C ALA A 985 32.86 -20.17 -8.52
N SER A 986 33.54 -19.45 -9.42
CA SER A 986 34.95 -19.10 -9.32
C SER A 986 35.09 -17.61 -9.00
N TYR A 987 36.18 -17.26 -8.34
CA TYR A 987 36.49 -15.88 -7.96
C TYR A 987 37.73 -15.41 -8.73
N ALA A 988 37.63 -14.27 -9.41
CA ALA A 988 38.74 -13.66 -10.14
C ALA A 988 39.04 -12.28 -9.56
N GLU A 989 40.31 -11.99 -9.28
CA GLU A 989 40.74 -10.64 -8.87
C GLU A 989 40.23 -9.61 -9.87
N SER A 990 39.63 -8.53 -9.36
CA SER A 990 38.95 -7.53 -10.17
C SER A 990 39.13 -6.15 -9.56
N ARG A 991 38.77 -5.12 -10.33
CA ARG A 991 38.74 -3.72 -9.88
C ARG A 991 37.32 -3.21 -9.99
N HIS A 992 36.90 -2.46 -8.98
CA HIS A 992 35.62 -1.79 -8.97
C HIS A 992 35.82 -0.37 -8.40
N PRO A 993 35.22 0.68 -8.98
CA PRO A 993 35.45 2.06 -8.55
C PRO A 993 35.24 2.31 -7.05
N SER A 994 34.24 1.65 -6.48
CA SER A 994 33.87 1.81 -5.07
C SER A 994 34.67 0.94 -4.10
N LEU A 995 35.47 -0.01 -4.59
CA LEU A 995 36.05 -1.08 -3.76
C LEU A 995 37.57 -1.01 -3.69
N HIS A 996 38.12 -1.62 -2.65
CA HIS A 996 39.56 -1.70 -2.44
C HIS A 996 40.22 -2.61 -3.49
N PRO A 997 41.23 -2.14 -4.25
CA PRO A 997 41.75 -2.84 -5.44
C PRO A 997 42.41 -4.19 -5.15
N GLY A 998 42.94 -4.40 -3.94
CA GLY A 998 43.51 -5.68 -3.50
C GLY A 998 42.54 -6.57 -2.71
N ARG A 999 41.27 -6.17 -2.56
CA ARG A 999 40.24 -6.89 -1.78
C ARG A 999 38.92 -6.87 -2.55
N THR A 1000 38.98 -7.21 -3.82
CA THR A 1000 37.83 -7.23 -4.74
C THR A 1000 37.95 -8.42 -5.68
N ALA A 1001 36.85 -9.14 -5.86
CA ALA A 1001 36.76 -10.23 -6.79
C ALA A 1001 35.45 -10.19 -7.59
N ASP A 1002 35.55 -10.48 -8.88
CA ASP A 1002 34.39 -10.87 -9.68
C ASP A 1002 33.95 -12.28 -9.28
N VAL A 1003 32.64 -12.48 -9.14
CA VAL A 1003 32.02 -13.80 -9.00
C VAL A 1003 31.65 -14.30 -10.39
N ARG A 1004 32.14 -15.48 -10.78
CA ARG A 1004 32.00 -16.01 -12.15
C ARG A 1004 31.53 -17.46 -12.22
N VAL A 1005 30.70 -17.78 -13.21
CA VAL A 1005 30.28 -19.14 -13.57
C VAL A 1005 30.56 -19.34 -15.06
N ASP A 1006 31.24 -20.42 -15.43
CA ASP A 1006 31.62 -20.72 -16.82
C ASP A 1006 32.32 -19.56 -17.57
N GLY A 1007 33.05 -18.72 -16.83
CA GLY A 1007 33.74 -17.54 -17.35
C GLY A 1007 32.88 -16.27 -17.41
N GLU A 1008 31.55 -16.38 -17.29
CA GLU A 1008 30.60 -15.27 -17.24
C GLU A 1008 30.55 -14.62 -15.85
N ARG A 1009 30.45 -13.29 -15.81
CA ARG A 1009 30.37 -12.53 -14.55
C ARG A 1009 28.94 -12.51 -14.02
N LEU A 1010 28.78 -12.96 -12.78
CA LEU A 1010 27.53 -12.86 -12.01
C LEU A 1010 27.47 -11.61 -11.14
N GLY A 1011 28.62 -11.10 -10.68
CA GLY A 1011 28.64 -9.99 -9.75
C GLY A 1011 30.02 -9.66 -9.21
N VAL A 1012 30.06 -8.92 -8.11
CA VAL A 1012 31.27 -8.50 -7.42
C VAL A 1012 31.13 -8.68 -5.91
N VAL A 1013 32.24 -9.03 -5.25
CA VAL A 1013 32.37 -9.06 -3.80
C VAL A 1013 33.66 -8.35 -3.40
N GLY A 1014 33.63 -7.57 -2.32
CA GLY A 1014 34.83 -6.89 -1.87
C GLY A 1014 34.67 -6.05 -0.61
N GLN A 1015 35.76 -5.39 -0.24
CA GLN A 1015 35.77 -4.37 0.81
C GLN A 1015 35.63 -2.99 0.18
N LEU A 1016 34.81 -2.12 0.79
CA LEU A 1016 34.66 -0.72 0.38
C LEU A 1016 36.02 -0.01 0.37
N HIS A 1017 36.25 0.84 -0.62
CA HIS A 1017 37.47 1.62 -0.72
C HIS A 1017 37.59 2.59 0.48
N PRO A 1018 38.75 2.72 1.15
CA PRO A 1018 38.90 3.58 2.32
C PRO A 1018 38.45 5.04 2.10
N ALA A 1019 38.79 5.63 0.95
CA ALA A 1019 38.37 6.99 0.60
C ALA A 1019 36.84 7.14 0.42
N VAL A 1020 36.17 6.09 -0.07
CA VAL A 1020 34.70 6.06 -0.20
C VAL A 1020 34.07 5.90 1.18
N ALA A 1021 34.64 5.03 2.03
CA ALA A 1021 34.20 4.86 3.41
C ALA A 1021 34.32 6.15 4.23
N GLU A 1022 35.41 6.91 4.06
CA GLU A 1022 35.62 8.21 4.71
C GLU A 1022 34.60 9.25 4.22
N ARG A 1023 34.36 9.35 2.90
CA ARG A 1023 33.36 10.28 2.33
C ARG A 1023 31.94 10.00 2.82
N LEU A 1024 31.61 8.73 3.04
CA LEU A 1024 30.30 8.31 3.52
C LEU A 1024 30.18 8.33 5.05
N ASP A 1025 31.17 8.84 5.79
CA ASP A 1025 31.21 8.85 7.26
C ASP A 1025 31.07 7.44 7.89
N VAL A 1026 31.59 6.40 7.22
CA VAL A 1026 31.58 4.99 7.67
C VAL A 1026 33.00 4.41 7.81
N GLY A 1027 34.00 5.27 7.98
CA GLY A 1027 35.40 4.89 8.17
C GLY A 1027 35.71 4.26 9.54
N GLY A 1028 36.91 3.68 9.67
CA GLY A 1028 37.44 3.12 10.92
C GLY A 1028 37.23 1.62 11.11
N VAL A 1029 36.36 1.00 10.33
CA VAL A 1029 36.13 -0.46 10.30
C VAL A 1029 35.97 -0.95 8.85
N PRO A 1030 36.34 -2.21 8.53
CA PRO A 1030 36.09 -2.79 7.21
C PRO A 1030 34.58 -2.83 6.91
N VAL A 1031 34.16 -2.15 5.85
CA VAL A 1031 32.82 -2.27 5.27
C VAL A 1031 32.92 -3.25 4.11
N LEU A 1032 32.16 -4.33 4.18
CA LEU A 1032 32.15 -5.40 3.18
C LEU A 1032 30.88 -5.30 2.36
N VAL A 1033 31.00 -5.52 1.05
CA VAL A 1033 29.87 -5.44 0.12
C VAL A 1033 29.91 -6.56 -0.90
N ALA A 1034 28.73 -6.97 -1.36
CA ALA A 1034 28.58 -7.80 -2.55
C ALA A 1034 27.35 -7.35 -3.33
N GLU A 1035 27.41 -7.49 -4.65
CA GLU A 1035 26.26 -7.30 -5.54
C GLU A 1035 26.29 -8.34 -6.65
N LEU A 1036 25.18 -9.06 -6.82
CA LEU A 1036 25.01 -10.12 -7.82
C LEU A 1036 23.79 -9.81 -8.70
N ASP A 1037 23.94 -9.97 -10.01
CA ASP A 1037 22.82 -10.01 -10.96
C ASP A 1037 22.03 -11.29 -10.70
N PHE A 1038 20.86 -11.12 -10.07
CA PHE A 1038 20.04 -12.25 -9.65
C PHE A 1038 19.41 -12.96 -10.85
N ASP A 1039 19.10 -12.24 -11.92
CA ASP A 1039 18.56 -12.85 -13.14
C ASP A 1039 19.58 -13.83 -13.74
N ARG A 1040 20.87 -13.46 -13.77
CA ARG A 1040 21.95 -14.37 -14.17
C ARG A 1040 22.14 -15.55 -13.21
N VAL A 1041 21.94 -15.36 -11.91
CA VAL A 1041 21.94 -16.47 -10.93
C VAL A 1041 20.82 -17.48 -11.25
N ILE A 1042 19.63 -16.99 -11.61
CA ILE A 1042 18.50 -17.84 -12.02
C ILE A 1042 18.81 -18.59 -13.31
N GLU A 1043 19.43 -17.95 -14.29
CA GLU A 1043 19.84 -18.58 -15.55
C GLU A 1043 20.93 -19.65 -15.37
N ALA A 1044 21.88 -19.42 -14.46
CA ALA A 1044 23.01 -20.32 -14.21
C ALA A 1044 22.68 -21.53 -13.32
N ARG A 1045 21.53 -21.54 -12.64
CA ARG A 1045 21.18 -22.63 -11.73
C ARG A 1045 20.96 -23.94 -12.48
N GLU A 1046 21.40 -25.06 -11.91
CA GLU A 1046 21.05 -26.37 -12.45
C GLU A 1046 19.54 -26.62 -12.24
N PRO A 1047 18.76 -27.00 -13.28
CA PRO A 1047 17.32 -27.23 -13.12
C PRO A 1047 17.00 -28.59 -12.48
N LEU A 1048 17.81 -29.61 -12.75
CA LEU A 1048 17.59 -30.99 -12.28
C LEU A 1048 18.41 -31.30 -11.04
N LEU A 1049 17.93 -32.22 -10.21
CA LEU A 1049 18.66 -32.69 -9.03
C LEU A 1049 19.26 -34.06 -9.33
N THR A 1050 20.58 -34.11 -9.46
CA THR A 1050 21.31 -35.38 -9.62
C THR A 1050 21.47 -36.02 -8.24
N VAL A 1051 20.96 -37.23 -8.07
CA VAL A 1051 21.09 -37.99 -6.82
C VAL A 1051 22.18 -39.05 -6.99
N HIS A 1052 23.18 -39.02 -6.12
CA HIS A 1052 24.20 -40.07 -6.00
C HIS A 1052 23.93 -40.94 -4.77
N THR A 1053 24.20 -42.24 -4.87
CA THR A 1053 24.11 -43.15 -3.71
C THR A 1053 25.34 -42.95 -2.83
N PRO A 1054 25.20 -42.66 -1.52
CA PRO A 1054 26.34 -42.54 -0.62
C PRO A 1054 27.16 -43.84 -0.60
N SER A 1055 28.48 -43.73 -0.66
CA SER A 1055 29.36 -44.90 -0.55
C SER A 1055 29.24 -45.51 0.86
N ARG A 1056 29.14 -46.85 0.92
CA ARG A 1056 29.10 -47.61 2.19
C ARG A 1056 30.50 -47.93 2.73
N PHE A 1057 31.54 -47.58 1.99
CA PHE A 1057 32.92 -47.89 2.33
C PHE A 1057 33.56 -46.74 3.12
N PRO A 1058 34.50 -47.04 4.04
CA PRO A 1058 35.14 -46.01 4.86
C PRO A 1058 36.07 -45.12 4.01
N PRO A 1059 36.19 -43.82 4.33
CA PRO A 1059 37.20 -42.95 3.73
C PRO A 1059 38.59 -43.19 4.31
N ALA A 1060 39.62 -42.75 3.59
CA ALA A 1060 40.99 -42.61 4.08
C ALA A 1060 41.43 -41.14 3.95
N ASP A 1061 41.70 -40.48 5.07
CA ASP A 1061 42.09 -39.07 5.12
C ASP A 1061 43.63 -38.95 5.19
N ARG A 1062 44.19 -37.97 4.47
CA ARG A 1062 45.64 -37.63 4.45
C ARG A 1062 45.83 -36.12 4.48
N ASP A 1063 46.54 -35.65 5.50
CA ASP A 1063 46.93 -34.25 5.59
C ASP A 1063 48.28 -34.02 4.91
N VAL A 1064 48.41 -32.92 4.18
CA VAL A 1064 49.67 -32.56 3.51
C VAL A 1064 49.81 -31.04 3.42
N SER A 1065 51.02 -30.54 3.68
CA SER A 1065 51.34 -29.12 3.56
C SER A 1065 52.30 -28.86 2.41
N PHE A 1066 51.92 -27.96 1.50
CA PHE A 1066 52.72 -27.53 0.35
C PHE A 1066 53.22 -26.10 0.52
N VAL A 1067 54.54 -25.90 0.40
CA VAL A 1067 55.16 -24.57 0.30
C VAL A 1067 55.23 -24.19 -1.17
N VAL A 1068 54.61 -23.05 -1.50
CA VAL A 1068 54.50 -22.50 -2.86
C VAL A 1068 54.88 -21.02 -2.88
N ASP A 1069 55.12 -20.46 -4.06
CA ASP A 1069 55.32 -19.02 -4.22
C ASP A 1069 54.09 -18.23 -3.75
N GLU A 1070 54.29 -17.03 -3.20
CA GLU A 1070 53.21 -16.21 -2.63
C GLU A 1070 52.11 -15.93 -3.67
N ALA A 1071 52.49 -15.76 -4.94
CA ALA A 1071 51.60 -15.49 -6.06
C ALA A 1071 50.80 -16.72 -6.52
N THR A 1072 51.18 -17.95 -6.13
CA THR A 1072 50.45 -19.16 -6.54
C THR A 1072 49.03 -19.15 -5.97
N ARG A 1073 48.03 -19.30 -6.84
CA ARG A 1073 46.63 -19.26 -6.41
C ARG A 1073 46.20 -20.60 -5.83
N HIS A 1074 45.32 -20.54 -4.83
CA HIS A 1074 44.77 -21.73 -4.19
C HIS A 1074 43.94 -22.58 -5.16
N ASP A 1075 43.09 -21.95 -5.96
CA ASP A 1075 42.17 -22.64 -6.87
C ASP A 1075 42.91 -23.39 -7.99
N GLU A 1076 44.04 -22.85 -8.46
CA GLU A 1076 44.93 -23.56 -9.40
C GLU A 1076 45.57 -24.80 -8.77
N LEU A 1077 45.95 -24.70 -7.50
CA LEU A 1077 46.53 -25.79 -6.73
C LEU A 1077 45.48 -26.89 -6.44
N GLU A 1078 44.30 -26.49 -6.00
CA GLU A 1078 43.16 -27.37 -5.73
C GLU A 1078 42.70 -28.12 -6.98
N ARG A 1079 42.56 -27.44 -8.14
CA ARG A 1079 42.26 -28.11 -9.41
C ARG A 1079 43.32 -29.13 -9.78
N ALA A 1080 44.60 -28.80 -9.59
CA ALA A 1080 45.68 -29.74 -9.86
C ALA A 1080 45.69 -30.94 -8.89
N ILE A 1081 45.27 -30.76 -7.63
CA ILE A 1081 45.04 -31.84 -6.67
C ILE A 1081 43.93 -32.77 -7.18
N LEU A 1082 42.77 -32.21 -7.54
CA LEU A 1082 41.60 -32.95 -8.02
C LEU A 1082 41.94 -33.76 -9.30
N GLU A 1083 42.60 -33.12 -10.27
CA GLU A 1083 43.05 -33.78 -11.51
C GLU A 1083 44.05 -34.92 -11.26
N ALA A 1084 45.01 -34.72 -10.37
CA ALA A 1084 46.08 -35.69 -10.12
C ALA A 1084 45.64 -36.89 -9.28
N ALA A 1085 44.74 -36.66 -8.33
CA ALA A 1085 44.23 -37.71 -7.47
C ALA A 1085 43.26 -38.65 -8.20
N GLY A 1086 42.51 -38.13 -9.19
CA GLY A 1086 41.56 -38.87 -10.00
C GLY A 1086 40.28 -39.25 -9.23
N GLY A 1087 39.52 -40.22 -9.74
CA GLY A 1087 38.22 -40.61 -9.17
C GLY A 1087 38.24 -41.25 -7.78
N LEU A 1088 39.40 -41.33 -7.12
CA LEU A 1088 39.53 -41.80 -5.74
C LEU A 1088 39.43 -40.67 -4.71
N LEU A 1089 39.65 -39.41 -5.10
CA LEU A 1089 39.56 -38.27 -4.20
C LEU A 1089 38.10 -37.82 -4.10
N GLU A 1090 37.55 -37.93 -2.90
CA GLU A 1090 36.20 -37.51 -2.57
C GLU A 1090 36.17 -36.02 -2.20
N ASP A 1091 37.18 -35.52 -1.48
CA ASP A 1091 37.25 -34.14 -1.01
C ASP A 1091 38.70 -33.66 -0.80
N ALA A 1092 38.94 -32.36 -0.95
CA ALA A 1092 40.22 -31.70 -0.70
C ALA A 1092 40.01 -30.37 0.02
N GLN A 1093 40.28 -30.33 1.31
CA GLN A 1093 39.99 -29.17 2.15
C GLN A 1093 41.26 -28.46 2.59
N LEU A 1094 41.44 -27.19 2.19
CA LEU A 1094 42.46 -26.32 2.79
C LEU A 1094 42.05 -25.97 4.23
N PHE A 1095 42.90 -26.28 5.20
CA PHE A 1095 42.64 -26.01 6.62
C PHE A 1095 43.64 -25.06 7.28
N ASP A 1096 44.80 -24.78 6.66
CA ASP A 1096 45.77 -23.81 7.18
C ASP A 1096 46.54 -23.06 6.07
N VAL A 1097 46.83 -21.79 6.32
CA VAL A 1097 47.67 -20.92 5.47
C VAL A 1097 48.69 -20.21 6.35
N PHE A 1098 49.93 -20.69 6.30
CA PHE A 1098 51.00 -20.19 7.16
C PHE A 1098 52.03 -19.35 6.41
N ARG A 1099 52.39 -18.20 6.98
CA ARG A 1099 53.42 -17.27 6.49
C ARG A 1099 54.44 -16.96 7.60
N GLY A 1100 55.71 -16.81 7.22
CA GLY A 1100 56.80 -16.47 8.14
C GLY A 1100 57.42 -17.66 8.87
N GLY A 1101 58.29 -17.39 9.85
CA GLY A 1101 59.02 -18.43 10.59
C GLY A 1101 59.96 -19.24 9.69
N ILE A 1102 59.70 -20.55 9.58
CA ILE A 1102 60.48 -21.49 8.76
C ILE A 1102 60.08 -21.49 7.27
N VAL A 1103 59.06 -20.73 6.87
CA VAL A 1103 58.68 -20.56 5.45
C VAL A 1103 59.51 -19.41 4.85
N PRO A 1104 60.20 -19.62 3.71
CA PRO A 1104 61.00 -18.57 3.06
C PRO A 1104 60.19 -17.31 2.74
N ALA A 1105 60.84 -16.14 2.80
CA ALA A 1105 60.22 -14.88 2.39
C ALA A 1105 59.78 -14.95 0.90
N GLY A 1106 58.58 -14.45 0.60
CA GLY A 1106 57.97 -14.55 -0.74
C GLY A 1106 57.28 -15.89 -1.03
N ARG A 1107 57.18 -16.78 -0.05
CA ARG A 1107 56.45 -18.06 -0.14
C ARG A 1107 55.41 -18.20 0.97
N LYS A 1108 54.44 -19.09 0.77
CA LYS A 1108 53.41 -19.47 1.73
C LYS A 1108 53.25 -20.99 1.81
N SER A 1109 52.84 -21.49 2.97
CA SER A 1109 52.52 -22.91 3.19
C SER A 1109 51.00 -23.09 3.21
N LEU A 1110 50.47 -23.97 2.37
CA LEU A 1110 49.05 -24.31 2.27
C LEU A 1110 48.86 -25.76 2.74
N ALA A 1111 48.07 -25.98 3.79
CA ALA A 1111 47.81 -27.31 4.34
C ALA A 1111 46.43 -27.83 3.93
N PHE A 1112 46.39 -29.03 3.36
CA PHE A 1112 45.20 -29.69 2.83
C PHE A 1112 44.93 -30.99 3.55
N SER A 1113 43.66 -31.27 3.84
CA SER A 1113 43.15 -32.59 4.21
C SER A 1113 42.52 -33.21 2.96
N LEU A 1114 43.11 -34.31 2.47
CA LEU A 1114 42.67 -35.04 1.29
C LEU A 1114 41.92 -36.30 1.70
N ARG A 1115 40.65 -36.40 1.34
CA ARG A 1115 39.80 -37.56 1.64
C ARG A 1115 39.68 -38.45 0.42
N TYR A 1116 40.17 -39.68 0.53
CA TYR A 1116 40.08 -40.69 -0.52
C TYR A 1116 38.97 -41.70 -0.22
N ARG A 1117 38.15 -42.05 -1.21
CA ARG A 1117 37.13 -43.08 -1.10
C ARG A 1117 36.79 -43.71 -2.45
N ALA A 1118 36.64 -45.04 -2.48
CA ALA A 1118 36.02 -45.73 -3.60
C ALA A 1118 34.51 -45.95 -3.36
N SER A 1119 33.73 -45.98 -4.44
CA SER A 1119 32.28 -46.21 -4.40
C SER A 1119 31.93 -47.70 -4.28
N ASP A 1120 32.87 -48.60 -4.59
CA ASP A 1120 32.66 -50.04 -4.76
C ASP A 1120 33.50 -50.94 -3.83
N ARG A 1121 34.47 -50.39 -3.10
CA ARG A 1121 35.34 -51.13 -2.17
C ARG A 1121 35.97 -50.25 -1.09
N THR A 1122 36.54 -50.90 -0.06
CA THR A 1122 37.47 -50.25 0.89
C THR A 1122 38.83 -50.09 0.22
N LEU A 1123 39.44 -48.90 0.35
CA LEU A 1123 40.79 -48.63 -0.15
C LEU A 1123 41.84 -49.24 0.78
N ASP A 1124 42.87 -49.86 0.21
CA ASP A 1124 44.07 -50.24 0.97
C ASP A 1124 45.06 -49.06 1.10
N ASP A 1125 46.02 -49.19 2.01
CA ASP A 1125 46.97 -48.10 2.31
C ASP A 1125 47.91 -47.80 1.14
N ASP A 1126 48.20 -48.81 0.32
CA ASP A 1126 49.08 -48.70 -0.85
C ASP A 1126 48.39 -47.92 -1.99
N GLU A 1127 47.10 -48.15 -2.23
CA GLU A 1127 46.25 -47.41 -3.17
C GLU A 1127 46.18 -45.92 -2.81
N VAL A 1128 45.96 -45.61 -1.54
CA VAL A 1128 45.91 -44.23 -1.02
C VAL A 1128 47.28 -43.58 -1.14
N THR A 1129 48.34 -44.27 -0.74
CA THR A 1129 49.73 -43.75 -0.84
C THR A 1129 50.11 -43.47 -2.29
N ALA A 1130 49.74 -44.35 -3.23
CA ALA A 1130 49.99 -44.14 -4.65
C ALA A 1130 49.20 -42.94 -5.21
N ALA A 1131 47.93 -42.77 -4.80
CA ALA A 1131 47.12 -41.62 -5.18
C ALA A 1131 47.70 -40.30 -4.63
N HIS A 1132 48.11 -40.31 -3.37
CA HIS A 1132 48.72 -39.16 -2.71
C HIS A 1132 50.05 -38.76 -3.34
N ALA A 1133 50.91 -39.73 -3.67
CA ALA A 1133 52.18 -39.48 -4.35
C ALA A 1133 51.98 -38.86 -5.75
N ARG A 1134 50.90 -39.21 -6.48
CA ARG A 1134 50.58 -38.55 -7.76
C ARG A 1134 50.26 -37.08 -7.56
N VAL A 1135 49.51 -36.73 -6.51
CA VAL A 1135 49.20 -35.35 -6.15
C VAL A 1135 50.49 -34.58 -5.84
N GLU A 1136 51.33 -35.08 -4.94
CA GLU A 1136 52.60 -34.44 -4.58
C GLU A 1136 53.48 -34.17 -5.83
N GLN A 1137 53.64 -35.18 -6.69
CA GLN A 1137 54.45 -35.05 -7.91
C GLN A 1137 53.84 -34.09 -8.94
N ALA A 1138 52.52 -34.00 -9.03
CA ALA A 1138 51.84 -33.08 -9.94
C ALA A 1138 52.04 -31.64 -9.48
N LEU A 1139 51.89 -31.37 -8.18
CA LEU A 1139 52.08 -30.04 -7.62
C LEU A 1139 53.54 -29.60 -7.66
N GLN A 1140 54.49 -30.51 -7.39
CA GLN A 1140 55.92 -30.23 -7.54
C GLN A 1140 56.26 -29.85 -9.00
N ARG A 1141 55.71 -30.57 -9.99
CA ARG A 1141 55.97 -30.31 -11.41
C ARG A 1141 55.33 -29.02 -11.93
N ARG A 1142 54.09 -28.72 -11.53
CA ARG A 1142 53.33 -27.58 -12.06
C ARG A 1142 53.62 -26.26 -11.35
N PHE A 1143 53.89 -26.31 -10.04
CA PHE A 1143 53.98 -25.10 -9.21
C PHE A 1143 55.29 -25.00 -8.41
N GLY A 1144 56.22 -25.94 -8.58
CA GLY A 1144 57.44 -26.00 -7.76
C GLY A 1144 57.15 -26.24 -6.27
N ALA A 1145 56.00 -26.84 -5.95
CA ALA A 1145 55.56 -27.04 -4.58
C ALA A 1145 56.50 -27.99 -3.81
N GLU A 1146 56.85 -27.61 -2.58
CA GLU A 1146 57.69 -28.42 -1.68
C GLU A 1146 56.86 -28.94 -0.50
N VAL A 1147 56.91 -30.25 -0.23
CA VAL A 1147 56.18 -30.86 0.90
C VAL A 1147 56.87 -30.50 2.22
N ARG A 1148 56.14 -29.89 3.15
CA ARG A 1148 56.64 -29.45 4.46
C ARG A 1148 56.27 -30.40 5.61
N GLY A 1149 55.13 -31.06 5.53
CA GLY A 1149 54.63 -31.99 6.54
C GLY A 1149 53.60 -32.93 5.93
N ARG A 1150 53.62 -34.18 6.39
CA ARG A 1150 52.69 -35.27 6.08
C ARG A 1150 52.05 -35.76 7.36
#